data_AF-Q58454-F1
#
_entry.id   AF-Q58454-F1
#
_cell.length_a   1.000
_cell.length_b   1.000
_cell.length_c   1.000
_cell.angle_alpha   90.00
_cell.angle_beta   90.00
_cell.angle_gamma   90.00
#
_symmetry.space_group_name_H-M   'P 1'
#
loop_
_entity.id
_entity.type
_entity.pdbx_description
1 polymer ?
#
loop_
_entity_poly.entity_id
_entity_poly.type
_entity_poly.pdbx_seq_one_letter_code
_entity_poly.pdbx_strand_id
1 'polypeptide(L)'
;MNISVIGTGYVGLIQAVGLAEFGFDVVGIDIDESKVKALNRGECPLYEEGLEGLLKKHVNKNLTFTTSYKPIKDSDVIFLCVGTPQDKDGNADLRFLFSAVEKIKETIDKEDYKVIVIKSTVPVGTNRRVKELLKDYNVDVVSNPEFLREGIAVYDFFNPERVILGFENLNNKKPIEIMEEVYKYFKDKNIPFVITNWETAELIKYASNAFLATKISFINELAKLSDKVKADIKTISYAMGLDPRIGNKFLNAGIGYGGSCFHPDEVLFIDRGRGLECITFKELFELEDKDNVKILSFDGEKLSLKKLKLASKRYYNDDLITLRFNLGREIKITKDHPVVILEDGELKIKLTSDVKEGDKVILPYGNFGEEREIEIDILEELSKTDLIEKVWIHNKDLATNEFNIIKPYLSNKYPHDVKRNGTIRAKDILPIKEILDKYGSKNRLFTAKSKSTTIPYKIKIDKDFARLIGYYLSEGWISKDYGRNGVVRKRIGLCFGIHEEEYINDVKNILNKLGIKYIEKIKDGSHSILISSKILAYVFENILNCGINCYNKNIPPQMFNAKEEIKWEFLKGLFRGDGGIVRLNNNKNLNIEFATVSKKMAHSLLILLQLLGIVASVKKCYNNKSTTMAYIIRINGLEQVKKIGELFGKKWENYKDIAESYKRNIEPLGYKKSDNFAILEVKEIIKEHYSGYVYSVETENSLLITSYGILIHNCFPKDVKALIKQFENNNIEPILIKATDIVNEEQIKWFFEKIKNYYGNLNGKTFAVLGLAFKPNTDDLRESRAIKLIDMLLESGAIVKGFDYVEKARENTINMYKLDKSKGFYGYNLYVLDDLYETVKNVDGIIITVEYDFNKEDWEKIGNLVKEKVVFDGRNILDVEKIKKLGFKYYGVGR
;
A
#
# COMPACT_ATOMS: atom_id res chain seq x y z
N MET A 1 -10.73 -27.99 33.29
CA MET A 1 -11.09 -27.70 31.89
C MET A 1 -9.90 -27.01 31.27
N ASN A 2 -9.42 -27.55 30.16
CA ASN A 2 -8.25 -27.10 29.42
C ASN A 2 -8.71 -26.24 28.24
N ILE A 3 -8.18 -25.02 28.09
CA ILE A 3 -8.64 -24.08 27.08
C ILE A 3 -7.48 -23.59 26.22
N SER A 4 -7.60 -23.77 24.90
CA SER A 4 -6.67 -23.19 23.93
C SER A 4 -7.21 -21.90 23.35
N VAL A 5 -6.38 -20.86 23.25
CA VAL A 5 -6.73 -19.55 22.66
C VAL A 5 -5.81 -19.28 21.48
N ILE A 6 -6.34 -19.37 20.27
CA ILE A 6 -5.59 -19.21 19.01
C ILE A 6 -5.65 -17.75 18.55
N GLY A 7 -4.46 -17.16 18.41
CA GLY A 7 -4.21 -15.74 18.16
C GLY A 7 -4.12 -14.94 19.46
N THR A 8 -2.96 -14.35 19.75
CA THR A 8 -2.70 -13.47 20.91
C THR A 8 -2.52 -12.00 20.49
N GLY A 9 -3.34 -11.56 19.53
CA GLY A 9 -3.60 -10.13 19.33
C GLY A 9 -4.41 -9.54 20.50
N TYR A 10 -4.80 -8.28 20.38
CA TYR A 10 -5.47 -7.51 21.46
C TYR A 10 -6.56 -8.29 22.21
N VAL A 11 -7.53 -8.85 21.47
CA VAL A 11 -8.64 -9.64 22.02
C VAL A 11 -8.15 -10.94 22.66
N GLY A 12 -7.28 -11.68 21.97
CA GLY A 12 -6.89 -13.03 22.37
C GLY A 12 -5.88 -13.08 23.53
N LEU A 13 -5.00 -12.09 23.65
CA LEU A 13 -4.11 -11.96 24.82
C LEU A 13 -4.93 -11.69 26.08
N ILE A 14 -5.88 -10.76 26.02
CA ILE A 14 -6.78 -10.45 27.14
C ILE A 14 -7.68 -11.66 27.47
N GLN A 15 -8.21 -12.35 26.45
CA GLN A 15 -8.98 -13.59 26.63
C GLN A 15 -8.15 -14.70 27.31
N ALA A 16 -6.89 -14.90 26.91
CA ALA A 16 -6.02 -15.92 27.49
C ALA A 16 -5.63 -15.60 28.95
N VAL A 17 -5.19 -14.36 29.21
CA VAL A 17 -4.85 -13.91 30.58
C VAL A 17 -6.08 -13.91 31.49
N GLY A 18 -7.24 -13.50 30.98
CA GLY A 18 -8.50 -13.47 31.73
C GLY A 18 -9.07 -14.85 32.05
N LEU A 19 -8.94 -15.83 31.14
CA LEU A 19 -9.28 -17.23 31.43
C LEU A 19 -8.31 -17.87 32.45
N ALA A 20 -7.03 -17.50 32.41
CA ALA A 20 -6.07 -17.94 33.41
C ALA A 20 -6.34 -17.35 34.80
N GLU A 21 -6.84 -16.11 34.88
CA GLU A 21 -7.35 -15.50 36.13
C GLU A 21 -8.60 -16.23 36.67
N PHE A 22 -9.46 -16.76 35.79
CA PHE A 22 -10.59 -17.63 36.18
C PHE A 22 -10.16 -19.04 36.64
N GLY A 23 -8.86 -19.36 36.60
CA GLY A 23 -8.32 -20.62 37.11
C GLY A 23 -8.37 -21.79 36.11
N PHE A 24 -8.61 -21.52 34.82
CA PHE A 24 -8.44 -22.53 33.77
C PHE A 24 -6.97 -22.74 33.45
N ASP A 25 -6.61 -23.92 32.95
CA ASP A 25 -5.31 -24.17 32.32
C ASP A 25 -5.37 -23.72 30.85
N VAL A 26 -4.58 -22.70 30.53
CA VAL A 26 -4.68 -21.94 29.28
C VAL A 26 -3.40 -22.01 28.44
N VAL A 27 -3.56 -22.39 27.18
CA VAL A 27 -2.51 -22.34 26.17
C VAL A 27 -2.83 -21.23 25.17
N GLY A 28 -2.04 -20.15 25.21
CA GLY A 28 -2.06 -19.09 24.20
C GLY A 28 -1.26 -19.53 22.97
N ILE A 29 -1.95 -19.86 21.88
CA ILE A 29 -1.34 -20.29 20.62
C ILE A 29 -1.19 -19.07 19.72
N ASP A 30 0.03 -18.61 19.49
CA ASP A 30 0.34 -17.57 18.52
C ASP A 30 1.54 -17.98 17.70
N ILE A 31 1.48 -17.68 16.42
CA ILE A 31 2.49 -18.00 15.43
C ILE A 31 3.67 -17.00 15.46
N ASP A 32 3.56 -15.86 16.17
CA ASP A 32 4.64 -14.86 16.34
C ASP A 32 5.61 -15.28 17.47
N GLU A 33 6.72 -15.92 17.10
CA GLU A 33 7.74 -16.39 18.05
C GLU A 33 8.37 -15.24 18.87
N SER A 34 8.44 -14.01 18.33
CA SER A 34 9.00 -12.85 19.06
C SER A 34 8.09 -12.40 20.19
N LYS A 35 6.78 -12.39 19.92
CA LYS A 35 5.70 -12.08 20.85
C LYS A 35 5.56 -13.19 21.88
N VAL A 36 5.54 -14.45 21.47
CA VAL A 36 5.53 -15.62 22.38
C VAL A 36 6.73 -15.57 23.35
N LYS A 37 7.94 -15.22 22.86
CA LYS A 37 9.12 -15.04 23.71
C LYS A 37 9.01 -13.87 24.69
N ALA A 38 8.40 -12.74 24.29
CA ALA A 38 8.17 -11.59 25.16
C ALA A 38 7.10 -11.91 26.23
N LEU A 39 5.96 -12.48 25.82
CA LEU A 39 4.87 -12.89 26.69
C LEU A 39 5.34 -13.92 27.73
N ASN A 40 6.13 -14.93 27.35
CA ASN A 40 6.71 -15.91 28.28
C ASN A 40 7.76 -15.31 29.25
N ARG A 41 8.27 -14.09 29.01
CA ARG A 41 9.05 -13.29 29.98
C ARG A 41 8.18 -12.33 30.82
N GLY A 42 6.88 -12.23 30.53
CA GLY A 42 5.96 -11.29 31.17
C GLY A 42 5.98 -9.88 30.57
N GLU A 43 6.59 -9.66 29.41
CA GLU A 43 6.63 -8.37 28.71
C GLU A 43 5.38 -8.19 27.84
N CYS A 44 4.57 -7.16 28.09
CA CYS A 44 3.36 -6.91 27.32
C CYS A 44 3.67 -6.13 26.01
N PRO A 45 3.20 -6.58 24.83
CA PRO A 45 3.49 -5.93 23.55
C PRO A 45 2.59 -4.72 23.22
N LEU A 46 1.61 -4.39 24.07
CA LEU A 46 0.59 -3.35 23.88
C LEU A 46 0.24 -2.67 25.21
N TYR A 47 -0.34 -1.46 25.18
CA TYR A 47 -0.83 -0.79 26.39
C TYR A 47 -2.31 -1.10 26.66
N GLU A 48 -2.59 -1.54 27.89
CA GLU A 48 -3.93 -1.74 28.46
C GLU A 48 -3.82 -1.74 29.99
N GLU A 49 -4.78 -1.15 30.70
CA GLU A 49 -4.65 -0.88 32.13
C GLU A 49 -4.67 -2.20 32.94
N GLY A 50 -3.62 -2.43 33.73
CA GLY A 50 -3.45 -3.64 34.55
C GLY A 50 -3.02 -4.91 33.82
N LEU A 51 -3.01 -4.95 32.47
CA LEU A 51 -2.76 -6.17 31.69
C LEU A 51 -1.38 -6.81 31.99
N GLU A 52 -0.33 -5.99 32.06
CA GLU A 52 1.03 -6.50 32.30
C GLU A 52 1.19 -7.15 33.69
N GLY A 53 0.47 -6.65 34.70
CA GLY A 53 0.43 -7.23 36.04
C GLY A 53 -0.24 -8.60 36.06
N LEU A 54 -1.36 -8.75 35.33
CA LEU A 54 -2.06 -10.02 35.19
C LEU A 54 -1.24 -11.05 34.38
N LEU A 55 -0.57 -10.62 33.31
CA LEU A 55 0.34 -11.45 32.52
C LEU A 55 1.47 -12.01 33.41
N LYS A 56 2.17 -11.14 34.15
CA LYS A 56 3.25 -11.53 35.09
C LYS A 56 2.75 -12.40 36.24
N LYS A 57 1.47 -12.30 36.62
CA LYS A 57 0.85 -13.16 37.64
C LYS A 57 0.68 -14.61 37.18
N HIS A 58 0.28 -14.85 35.93
CA HIS A 58 -0.14 -16.18 35.44
C HIS A 58 0.85 -16.91 34.54
N VAL A 59 1.74 -16.19 33.84
CA VAL A 59 2.63 -16.82 32.87
C VAL A 59 3.64 -17.79 33.53
N ASN A 60 3.87 -18.92 32.86
CA ASN A 60 4.66 -20.06 33.36
C ASN A 60 4.05 -20.74 34.62
N LYS A 61 2.74 -20.58 34.86
CA LYS A 61 1.97 -21.30 35.88
C LYS A 61 0.82 -22.09 35.22
N ASN A 62 -0.36 -21.49 35.12
CA ASN A 62 -1.52 -22.02 34.38
C ASN A 62 -1.74 -21.29 33.03
N LEU A 63 -0.86 -20.35 32.66
CA LEU A 63 -0.82 -19.72 31.34
C LEU A 63 0.54 -19.97 30.69
N THR A 64 0.54 -20.50 29.46
CA THR A 64 1.74 -20.69 28.65
C THR A 64 1.50 -20.24 27.21
N PHE A 65 2.54 -19.71 26.55
CA PHE A 65 2.47 -19.28 25.15
C PHE A 65 3.33 -20.15 24.25
N THR A 66 2.80 -20.56 23.09
CA THR A 66 3.43 -21.49 22.15
C THR A 66 3.01 -21.23 20.71
N THR A 67 3.81 -21.72 19.75
CA THR A 67 3.48 -21.76 18.31
C THR A 67 2.84 -23.09 17.89
N SER A 68 2.79 -24.09 18.80
CA SER A 68 2.33 -25.45 18.50
C SER A 68 0.84 -25.65 18.73
N TYR A 69 0.15 -26.24 17.75
CA TYR A 69 -1.26 -26.66 17.87
C TYR A 69 -1.47 -27.96 18.68
N LYS A 70 -0.41 -28.72 19.01
CA LYS A 70 -0.56 -30.01 19.71
C LYS A 70 -1.42 -29.98 21.00
N PRO A 71 -1.34 -28.95 21.87
CA PRO A 71 -2.13 -28.90 23.11
C PRO A 71 -3.65 -28.80 22.92
N ILE A 72 -4.15 -28.54 21.70
CA ILE A 72 -5.59 -28.54 21.46
C ILE A 72 -6.20 -29.94 21.54
N LYS A 73 -5.39 -31.01 21.41
CA LYS A 73 -5.86 -32.39 21.58
C LYS A 73 -6.36 -32.61 23.01
N ASP A 74 -5.66 -32.05 23.99
CA ASP A 74 -6.01 -32.13 25.41
C ASP A 74 -6.98 -31.02 25.86
N SER A 75 -7.45 -30.16 24.94
CA SER A 75 -8.35 -29.04 25.24
C SER A 75 -9.83 -29.40 25.09
N ASP A 76 -10.67 -28.97 26.03
CA ASP A 76 -12.13 -29.11 25.96
C ASP A 76 -12.76 -28.04 25.06
N VAL A 77 -12.20 -26.82 25.13
CA VAL A 77 -12.69 -25.61 24.46
C VAL A 77 -11.55 -24.92 23.69
N ILE A 78 -11.83 -24.52 22.46
CA ILE A 78 -10.84 -23.91 21.55
C ILE A 78 -11.38 -22.57 21.05
N PHE A 79 -10.77 -21.46 21.51
CA PHE A 79 -11.13 -20.10 21.09
C PHE A 79 -10.35 -19.66 19.85
N LEU A 80 -11.06 -19.17 18.84
CA LEU A 80 -10.52 -18.54 17.64
C LEU A 80 -10.60 -17.00 17.76
N CYS A 81 -9.50 -16.40 18.23
CA CYS A 81 -9.31 -14.95 18.47
C CYS A 81 -8.40 -14.29 17.42
N VAL A 82 -8.37 -14.82 16.20
CA VAL A 82 -7.52 -14.36 15.11
C VAL A 82 -8.01 -13.04 14.49
N GLY A 83 -7.08 -12.29 13.88
CA GLY A 83 -7.43 -11.09 13.12
C GLY A 83 -8.30 -11.43 11.90
N THR A 84 -9.43 -10.75 11.77
CA THR A 84 -10.28 -10.74 10.56
C THR A 84 -10.17 -9.37 9.91
N PRO A 85 -9.12 -9.11 9.10
CA PRO A 85 -8.92 -7.81 8.46
C PRO A 85 -9.98 -7.56 7.39
N GLN A 86 -10.03 -6.37 6.79
CA GLN A 86 -10.86 -6.21 5.60
C GLN A 86 -10.24 -6.94 4.41
N ASP A 87 -11.09 -7.60 3.61
CA ASP A 87 -10.73 -7.89 2.23
C ASP A 87 -10.91 -6.63 1.36
N LYS A 88 -10.59 -6.75 0.07
CA LYS A 88 -10.58 -5.61 -0.86
C LYS A 88 -11.94 -5.25 -1.46
N ASP A 89 -13.00 -5.96 -1.11
CA ASP A 89 -14.38 -5.52 -1.38
C ASP A 89 -14.93 -4.66 -0.24
N GLY A 90 -14.18 -4.54 0.86
CA GLY A 90 -14.68 -4.11 2.15
C GLY A 90 -15.31 -5.24 2.99
N ASN A 91 -15.30 -6.51 2.54
CA ASN A 91 -15.74 -7.63 3.38
C ASN A 91 -14.76 -7.85 4.55
N ALA A 92 -15.02 -8.84 5.41
CA ALA A 92 -14.02 -9.36 6.33
C ALA A 92 -13.31 -10.59 5.73
N ASP A 93 -11.99 -10.59 5.76
CA ASP A 93 -11.12 -11.71 5.39
C ASP A 93 -11.18 -12.79 6.49
N LEU A 94 -11.36 -14.05 6.06
CA LEU A 94 -11.53 -15.21 6.92
C LEU A 94 -10.41 -16.24 6.76
N ARG A 95 -9.35 -15.96 5.99
CA ARG A 95 -8.26 -16.92 5.73
C ARG A 95 -7.58 -17.40 7.02
N PHE A 96 -7.29 -16.48 7.94
CA PHE A 96 -6.71 -16.83 9.26
C PHE A 96 -7.63 -17.70 10.10
N LEU A 97 -8.95 -17.51 10.00
CA LEU A 97 -9.95 -18.31 10.70
C LEU A 97 -10.02 -19.73 10.13
N PHE A 98 -10.15 -19.86 8.80
CA PHE A 98 -10.24 -21.17 8.16
C PHE A 98 -8.92 -21.95 8.18
N SER A 99 -7.77 -21.27 8.15
CA SER A 99 -6.45 -21.88 8.39
C SER A 99 -6.38 -22.51 9.79
N ALA A 100 -6.78 -21.78 10.83
CA ALA A 100 -6.84 -22.32 12.19
C ALA A 100 -7.86 -23.48 12.32
N VAL A 101 -8.99 -23.44 11.61
CA VAL A 101 -9.98 -24.53 11.56
C VAL A 101 -9.41 -25.80 10.91
N GLU A 102 -8.67 -25.69 9.81
CA GLU A 102 -7.99 -26.85 9.21
C GLU A 102 -6.89 -27.40 10.15
N LYS A 103 -6.14 -26.54 10.86
CA LYS A 103 -5.16 -27.00 11.87
C LYS A 103 -5.80 -27.65 13.11
N ILE A 104 -7.02 -27.24 13.48
CA ILE A 104 -7.84 -27.95 14.48
C ILE A 104 -8.17 -29.35 13.95
N LYS A 105 -8.76 -29.42 12.76
CA LYS A 105 -9.18 -30.65 12.07
C LYS A 105 -8.06 -31.67 11.82
N GLU A 106 -6.83 -31.22 11.60
CA GLU A 106 -5.64 -32.08 11.49
C GLU A 106 -5.20 -32.74 12.82
N THR A 107 -5.57 -32.16 13.97
CA THR A 107 -4.98 -32.49 15.28
C THR A 107 -5.94 -33.21 16.23
N ILE A 108 -7.26 -33.00 16.07
CA ILE A 108 -8.29 -33.61 16.92
C ILE A 108 -8.77 -34.96 16.37
N ASP A 109 -9.13 -35.90 17.26
CA ASP A 109 -9.72 -37.17 16.84
C ASP A 109 -11.22 -36.99 16.56
N LYS A 110 -11.77 -37.68 15.55
CA LYS A 110 -13.17 -37.50 15.11
C LYS A 110 -14.21 -37.77 16.19
N GLU A 111 -13.98 -38.77 17.03
CA GLU A 111 -14.92 -39.20 18.08
C GLU A 111 -14.85 -38.32 19.34
N ASP A 112 -13.76 -37.57 19.54
CA ASP A 112 -13.55 -36.77 20.74
C ASP A 112 -14.34 -35.46 20.69
N TYR A 113 -15.00 -35.11 21.80
CA TYR A 113 -15.93 -33.99 21.82
C TYR A 113 -15.27 -32.69 22.22
N LYS A 114 -15.37 -31.66 21.37
CA LYS A 114 -14.81 -30.34 21.62
C LYS A 114 -15.75 -29.20 21.21
N VAL A 115 -15.64 -28.06 21.89
CA VAL A 115 -16.38 -26.83 21.58
C VAL A 115 -15.45 -25.81 20.94
N ILE A 116 -15.76 -25.38 19.72
CA ILE A 116 -14.96 -24.43 18.95
C ILE A 116 -15.65 -23.06 18.96
N VAL A 117 -14.99 -22.06 19.54
CA VAL A 117 -15.58 -20.75 19.86
C VAL A 117 -14.99 -19.67 18.96
N ILE A 118 -15.79 -19.17 18.02
CA ILE A 118 -15.42 -18.07 17.12
C ILE A 118 -15.64 -16.74 17.85
N LYS A 119 -14.55 -16.19 18.40
CA LYS A 119 -14.53 -14.87 19.07
C LYS A 119 -14.34 -13.71 18.06
N SER A 120 -13.65 -14.03 16.97
CA SER A 120 -13.31 -13.12 15.87
C SER A 120 -14.54 -12.45 15.25
N THR A 121 -14.45 -11.17 14.86
CA THR A 121 -15.55 -10.44 14.20
C THR A 121 -15.73 -10.88 12.74
N VAL A 122 -16.54 -11.91 12.55
CA VAL A 122 -16.79 -12.60 11.27
C VAL A 122 -18.13 -12.19 10.63
N PRO A 123 -18.25 -12.16 9.28
CA PRO A 123 -19.49 -11.81 8.59
C PRO A 123 -20.53 -12.94 8.70
N VAL A 124 -21.80 -12.59 8.49
CA VAL A 124 -22.94 -13.51 8.66
C VAL A 124 -22.80 -14.77 7.78
N GLY A 125 -23.06 -15.93 8.38
CA GLY A 125 -22.95 -17.26 7.76
C GLY A 125 -21.58 -17.94 7.90
N THR A 126 -20.63 -17.35 8.63
CA THR A 126 -19.29 -17.92 8.80
C THR A 126 -19.28 -19.15 9.68
N ASN A 127 -20.00 -19.13 10.80
CA ASN A 127 -20.08 -20.27 11.72
C ASN A 127 -20.67 -21.51 11.03
N ARG A 128 -21.70 -21.35 10.17
CA ARG A 128 -22.25 -22.45 9.35
C ARG A 128 -21.18 -23.07 8.44
N ARG A 129 -20.34 -22.24 7.80
CA ARG A 129 -19.24 -22.72 6.95
C ARG A 129 -18.18 -23.49 7.75
N VAL A 130 -17.91 -23.08 8.99
CA VAL A 130 -17.00 -23.81 9.90
C VAL A 130 -17.59 -25.15 10.33
N LYS A 131 -18.90 -25.22 10.65
CA LYS A 131 -19.56 -26.50 10.94
C LYS A 131 -19.52 -27.47 9.75
N GLU A 132 -19.80 -27.02 8.53
CA GLU A 132 -19.78 -27.86 7.33
C GLU A 132 -18.39 -28.49 7.07
N LEU A 133 -17.30 -27.77 7.36
CA LEU A 133 -15.92 -28.30 7.25
C LEU A 133 -15.58 -29.36 8.31
N LEU A 134 -16.35 -29.43 9.39
CA LEU A 134 -16.15 -30.25 10.58
C LEU A 134 -17.30 -31.25 10.83
N LYS A 135 -18.21 -31.43 9.88
CA LYS A 135 -19.41 -32.28 10.02
C LYS A 135 -19.13 -33.75 10.33
N ASP A 136 -17.94 -34.24 9.99
CA ASP A 136 -17.50 -35.61 10.29
C ASP A 136 -16.77 -35.73 11.66
N TYR A 137 -16.86 -34.71 12.52
CA TYR A 137 -16.22 -34.63 13.83
C TYR A 137 -17.28 -34.34 14.90
N ASN A 138 -17.05 -34.86 16.11
CA ASN A 138 -17.95 -34.73 17.26
C ASN A 138 -17.90 -33.32 17.91
N VAL A 139 -18.09 -32.25 17.12
CA VAL A 139 -17.84 -30.86 17.56
C VAL A 139 -19.05 -29.94 17.41
N ASP A 140 -19.19 -29.04 18.38
CA ASP A 140 -20.12 -27.92 18.33
C ASP A 140 -19.37 -26.60 18.11
N VAL A 141 -19.93 -25.75 17.23
CA VAL A 141 -19.36 -24.44 16.87
C VAL A 141 -20.20 -23.34 17.52
N VAL A 142 -19.53 -22.40 18.19
CA VAL A 142 -20.18 -21.30 18.94
C VAL A 142 -19.68 -19.95 18.45
N SER A 143 -20.59 -19.05 18.10
CA SER A 143 -20.29 -17.65 17.80
C SER A 143 -20.27 -16.85 19.10
N ASN A 144 -19.13 -16.28 19.51
CA ASN A 144 -19.01 -15.46 20.72
C ASN A 144 -18.35 -14.10 20.42
N PRO A 145 -19.02 -13.19 19.69
CA PRO A 145 -18.45 -11.89 19.34
C PRO A 145 -17.92 -11.13 20.55
N GLU A 146 -16.74 -10.54 20.43
CA GLU A 146 -16.18 -9.66 21.45
C GLU A 146 -16.84 -8.26 21.44
N PHE A 147 -16.82 -7.57 22.58
CA PHE A 147 -17.27 -6.18 22.72
C PHE A 147 -16.28 -5.35 23.56
N LEU A 148 -14.99 -5.68 23.49
CA LEU A 148 -13.93 -5.05 24.29
C LEU A 148 -13.62 -3.64 23.76
N ARG A 149 -13.42 -2.69 24.67
CA ARG A 149 -12.98 -1.33 24.33
C ARG A 149 -11.52 -1.14 24.76
N GLU A 150 -10.59 -1.12 23.79
CA GLU A 150 -9.15 -0.92 24.06
C GLU A 150 -8.94 0.33 24.94
N GLY A 151 -7.99 0.26 25.88
CA GLY A 151 -7.73 1.28 26.91
C GLY A 151 -8.58 1.14 28.18
N ILE A 152 -9.57 0.24 28.18
CA ILE A 152 -10.25 -0.33 29.37
C ILE A 152 -10.63 -1.81 29.15
N ALA A 153 -10.02 -2.52 28.20
CA ALA A 153 -10.43 -3.84 27.76
C ALA A 153 -10.19 -4.94 28.81
N VAL A 154 -9.24 -4.77 29.74
CA VAL A 154 -9.12 -5.64 30.91
C VAL A 154 -10.33 -5.47 31.85
N TYR A 155 -10.76 -4.22 32.09
CA TYR A 155 -11.98 -3.96 32.85
C TYR A 155 -13.22 -4.53 32.16
N ASP A 156 -13.35 -4.34 30.84
CA ASP A 156 -14.46 -4.88 30.04
C ASP A 156 -14.45 -6.42 29.98
N PHE A 157 -13.28 -7.06 30.00
CA PHE A 157 -13.21 -8.52 30.10
C PHE A 157 -13.80 -9.00 31.42
N PHE A 158 -13.47 -8.37 32.56
CA PHE A 158 -14.01 -8.79 33.86
C PHE A 158 -15.42 -8.25 34.16
N ASN A 159 -15.92 -7.26 33.42
CA ASN A 159 -17.23 -6.62 33.64
C ASN A 159 -17.97 -6.34 32.31
N PRO A 160 -18.18 -7.34 31.44
CA PRO A 160 -18.78 -7.12 30.12
C PRO A 160 -20.25 -6.71 30.24
N GLU A 161 -20.72 -5.76 29.40
CA GLU A 161 -22.13 -5.32 29.39
C GLU A 161 -23.13 -6.45 29.04
N ARG A 162 -22.66 -7.51 28.37
CA ARG A 162 -23.44 -8.66 27.86
C ARG A 162 -22.50 -9.74 27.31
N VAL A 163 -22.95 -11.00 27.33
CA VAL A 163 -22.31 -12.12 26.64
C VAL A 163 -23.25 -12.61 25.53
N ILE A 164 -22.80 -12.61 24.27
CA ILE A 164 -23.56 -13.13 23.13
C ILE A 164 -23.04 -14.52 22.77
N LEU A 165 -23.91 -15.51 22.65
CA LEU A 165 -23.57 -16.89 22.27
C LEU A 165 -24.52 -17.40 21.17
N GLY A 166 -23.99 -17.57 19.97
CA GLY A 166 -24.70 -18.13 18.82
C GLY A 166 -24.41 -19.62 18.65
N PHE A 167 -25.44 -20.45 18.52
CA PHE A 167 -25.35 -21.90 18.35
C PHE A 167 -26.08 -22.39 17.09
N GLU A 168 -25.85 -23.65 16.71
CA GLU A 168 -26.55 -24.33 15.61
C GLU A 168 -28.01 -24.65 15.95
N ASN A 169 -28.22 -25.28 17.11
CA ASN A 169 -29.49 -25.81 17.56
C ASN A 169 -29.68 -25.52 19.05
N LEU A 170 -30.62 -24.64 19.39
CA LEU A 170 -30.89 -24.17 20.76
C LEU A 170 -31.42 -25.28 21.70
N ASN A 171 -31.77 -26.45 21.15
CA ASN A 171 -32.13 -27.63 21.93
C ASN A 171 -30.93 -28.48 22.35
N ASN A 172 -29.77 -28.37 21.69
CA ASN A 172 -28.52 -29.01 22.13
C ASN A 172 -27.98 -28.23 23.34
N LYS A 173 -28.12 -28.77 24.55
CA LYS A 173 -27.72 -28.10 25.79
C LYS A 173 -26.23 -28.23 26.10
N LYS A 174 -25.57 -29.30 25.66
CA LYS A 174 -24.16 -29.59 25.96
C LYS A 174 -23.19 -28.42 25.66
N PRO A 175 -23.17 -27.79 24.47
CA PRO A 175 -22.28 -26.66 24.22
C PRO A 175 -22.74 -25.36 24.91
N ILE A 176 -24.02 -25.25 25.28
CA ILE A 176 -24.54 -24.12 26.05
C ILE A 176 -24.01 -24.21 27.48
N GLU A 177 -24.16 -25.37 28.12
CA GLU A 177 -23.71 -25.67 29.49
C GLU A 177 -22.19 -25.47 29.64
N ILE A 178 -21.39 -25.96 28.69
CA ILE A 178 -19.92 -25.75 28.67
C ILE A 178 -19.57 -24.26 28.55
N MET A 179 -20.26 -23.50 27.70
CA MET A 179 -20.00 -22.05 27.57
C MET A 179 -20.51 -21.24 28.76
N GLU A 180 -21.53 -21.72 29.48
CA GLU A 180 -21.94 -21.16 30.77
C GLU A 180 -20.95 -21.50 31.89
N GLU A 181 -20.24 -22.64 31.84
CA GLU A 181 -19.15 -22.98 32.77
C GLU A 181 -17.92 -22.10 32.53
N VAL A 182 -17.44 -21.99 31.28
CA VAL A 182 -16.33 -21.12 30.88
C VAL A 182 -16.56 -19.66 31.30
N TYR A 183 -17.81 -19.21 31.27
CA TYR A 183 -18.22 -17.86 31.66
C TYR A 183 -19.01 -17.80 32.97
N LYS A 184 -18.84 -18.80 33.86
CA LYS A 184 -19.55 -18.85 35.15
C LYS A 184 -19.36 -17.58 35.98
N TYR A 185 -18.17 -17.00 35.99
CA TYR A 185 -17.87 -15.74 36.67
C TYR A 185 -18.78 -14.56 36.22
N PHE A 186 -19.22 -14.54 34.96
CA PHE A 186 -20.19 -13.55 34.46
C PHE A 186 -21.63 -13.92 34.86
N LYS A 187 -21.96 -15.22 34.90
CA LYS A 187 -23.28 -15.71 35.34
C LYS A 187 -23.51 -15.45 36.84
N ASP A 188 -22.49 -15.70 37.67
CA ASP A 188 -22.49 -15.39 39.11
C ASP A 188 -22.55 -13.86 39.37
N LYS A 189 -22.04 -13.03 38.45
CA LYS A 189 -22.22 -11.56 38.43
C LYS A 189 -23.58 -11.07 37.89
N ASN A 190 -24.47 -11.96 37.45
CA ASN A 190 -25.74 -11.63 36.77
C ASN A 190 -25.55 -10.80 35.48
N ILE A 191 -24.44 -10.97 34.75
CA ILE A 191 -24.27 -10.38 33.42
C ILE A 191 -25.30 -10.99 32.44
N PRO A 192 -25.96 -10.21 31.57
CA PRO A 192 -26.91 -10.76 30.60
C PRO A 192 -26.25 -11.68 29.57
N PHE A 193 -26.76 -12.92 29.44
CA PHE A 193 -26.43 -13.84 28.35
C PHE A 193 -27.52 -13.80 27.28
N VAL A 194 -27.13 -13.65 26.01
CA VAL A 194 -28.02 -13.75 24.84
C VAL A 194 -27.65 -15.01 24.07
N ILE A 195 -28.41 -16.07 24.32
CA ILE A 195 -28.30 -17.37 23.64
C ILE A 195 -29.20 -17.34 22.41
N THR A 196 -28.63 -17.52 21.21
CA THR A 196 -29.31 -17.31 19.92
C THR A 196 -28.72 -18.19 18.81
N ASN A 197 -29.18 -18.09 17.56
CA ASN A 197 -28.54 -18.71 16.40
C ASN A 197 -27.29 -17.95 15.95
N TRP A 198 -26.40 -18.62 15.20
CA TRP A 198 -25.15 -18.06 14.67
C TRP A 198 -25.31 -16.70 13.97
N GLU A 199 -26.21 -16.58 13.00
CA GLU A 199 -26.34 -15.38 12.16
C GLU A 199 -26.74 -14.14 12.96
N THR A 200 -27.59 -14.33 13.96
CA THR A 200 -27.99 -13.26 14.88
C THR A 200 -26.80 -12.82 15.74
N ALA A 201 -26.01 -13.77 16.26
CA ALA A 201 -24.79 -13.44 17.01
C ALA A 201 -23.77 -12.70 16.14
N GLU A 202 -23.50 -13.19 14.92
CA GLU A 202 -22.58 -12.57 13.95
C GLU A 202 -23.01 -11.13 13.60
N LEU A 203 -24.31 -10.90 13.36
CA LEU A 203 -24.83 -9.59 12.97
C LEU A 203 -24.86 -8.56 14.12
N ILE A 204 -25.09 -8.98 15.38
CA ILE A 204 -25.19 -8.07 16.54
C ILE A 204 -23.95 -7.17 16.68
N LYS A 205 -22.74 -7.68 16.39
CA LYS A 205 -21.49 -6.91 16.47
C LYS A 205 -21.45 -5.76 15.46
N TYR A 206 -21.69 -6.05 14.18
CA TYR A 206 -21.73 -5.03 13.12
C TYR A 206 -22.86 -4.01 13.35
N ALA A 207 -24.07 -4.50 13.67
CA ALA A 207 -25.23 -3.65 13.93
C ALA A 207 -24.97 -2.68 15.11
N SER A 208 -24.34 -3.17 16.19
CA SER A 208 -23.90 -2.33 17.31
C SER A 208 -22.94 -1.25 16.82
N ASN A 209 -21.80 -1.64 16.22
CA ASN A 209 -20.72 -0.71 15.88
C ASN A 209 -21.16 0.36 14.85
N ALA A 210 -21.95 -0.01 13.85
CA ALA A 210 -22.46 0.93 12.85
C ALA A 210 -23.53 1.89 13.42
N PHE A 211 -24.39 1.45 14.35
CA PHE A 211 -25.35 2.34 15.00
C PHE A 211 -24.65 3.36 15.91
N LEU A 212 -23.57 2.95 16.62
CA LEU A 212 -22.75 3.87 17.41
C LEU A 212 -22.06 4.93 16.54
N ALA A 213 -21.50 4.55 15.39
CA ALA A 213 -20.97 5.49 14.40
C ALA A 213 -22.05 6.45 13.88
N THR A 214 -23.28 5.95 13.66
CA THR A 214 -24.43 6.76 13.22
C THR A 214 -24.82 7.83 14.25
N LYS A 215 -24.84 7.50 15.56
CA LYS A 215 -25.07 8.50 16.63
C LYS A 215 -24.00 9.59 16.62
N ILE A 216 -22.72 9.23 16.45
CA ILE A 216 -21.60 10.17 16.37
C ILE A 216 -21.75 11.11 15.17
N SER A 217 -22.00 10.58 13.96
CA SER A 217 -22.15 11.42 12.77
C SER A 217 -23.37 12.33 12.84
N PHE A 218 -24.51 11.86 13.36
CA PHE A 218 -25.70 12.69 13.53
C PHE A 218 -25.46 13.91 14.45
N ILE A 219 -24.87 13.70 15.63
CA ILE A 219 -24.63 14.82 16.56
C ILE A 219 -23.51 15.76 16.05
N ASN A 220 -22.56 15.23 15.28
CA ASN A 220 -21.54 16.02 14.57
C ASN A 220 -22.14 16.96 13.52
N GLU A 221 -23.12 16.50 12.73
CA GLU A 221 -23.82 17.34 11.76
C GLU A 221 -24.70 18.40 12.45
N LEU A 222 -25.44 18.00 13.50
CA LEU A 222 -26.26 18.92 14.29
C LEU A 222 -25.41 20.02 14.97
N ALA A 223 -24.15 19.74 15.29
CA ALA A 223 -23.19 20.74 15.76
C ALA A 223 -22.88 21.82 14.70
N LYS A 224 -22.77 21.46 13.41
CA LYS A 224 -22.55 22.43 12.32
C LYS A 224 -23.71 23.42 12.20
N LEU A 225 -24.94 22.93 12.39
CA LEU A 225 -26.14 23.77 12.44
C LEU A 225 -26.16 24.63 13.70
N SER A 226 -25.83 24.05 14.86
CA SER A 226 -25.79 24.74 16.16
C SER A 226 -24.86 25.95 16.14
N ASP A 227 -23.65 25.80 15.58
CA ASP A 227 -22.68 26.87 15.32
C ASP A 227 -23.28 28.01 14.46
N LYS A 228 -24.09 27.69 13.46
CA LYS A 228 -24.72 28.68 12.56
C LYS A 228 -25.90 29.41 13.17
N VAL A 229 -26.71 28.74 14.00
CA VAL A 229 -27.91 29.32 14.63
C VAL A 229 -27.67 29.84 16.06
N LYS A 230 -26.46 29.67 16.60
CA LYS A 230 -26.05 30.01 17.98
C LYS A 230 -26.78 29.18 19.06
N ALA A 231 -27.01 27.90 18.78
CA ALA A 231 -27.46 26.93 19.78
C ALA A 231 -26.27 26.21 20.43
N ASP A 232 -26.47 25.65 21.62
CA ASP A 232 -25.45 24.84 22.32
C ASP A 232 -25.72 23.33 22.15
N ILE A 233 -24.84 22.63 21.42
CA ILE A 233 -24.97 21.19 21.20
C ILE A 233 -24.90 20.36 22.48
N LYS A 234 -24.24 20.82 23.56
CA LYS A 234 -24.18 20.07 24.83
C LYS A 234 -25.48 20.18 25.62
N THR A 235 -26.13 21.34 25.61
CA THR A 235 -27.48 21.51 26.15
C THR A 235 -28.48 20.65 25.36
N ILE A 236 -28.37 20.62 24.02
CA ILE A 236 -29.18 19.75 23.16
C ILE A 236 -28.93 18.27 23.45
N SER A 237 -27.67 17.81 23.49
CA SER A 237 -27.35 16.39 23.68
C SER A 237 -27.65 15.90 25.10
N TYR A 238 -27.56 16.76 26.10
CA TYR A 238 -28.07 16.50 27.44
C TYR A 238 -29.60 16.33 27.43
N ALA A 239 -30.34 17.30 26.88
CA ALA A 239 -31.80 17.26 26.85
C ALA A 239 -32.35 16.05 26.06
N MET A 240 -31.69 15.67 24.95
CA MET A 240 -31.96 14.43 24.22
C MET A 240 -31.56 13.18 25.03
N GLY A 241 -30.41 13.21 25.70
CA GLY A 241 -29.86 12.10 26.46
C GLY A 241 -30.60 11.77 27.76
N LEU A 242 -31.43 12.70 28.26
CA LEU A 242 -32.40 12.46 29.34
C LEU A 242 -33.54 11.51 28.92
N ASP A 243 -33.83 11.39 27.61
CA ASP A 243 -34.77 10.41 27.11
C ASP A 243 -34.14 9.02 27.11
N PRO A 244 -34.63 8.04 27.92
CA PRO A 244 -34.06 6.71 27.99
C PRO A 244 -34.16 5.93 26.68
N ARG A 245 -35.00 6.38 25.73
CA ARG A 245 -35.11 5.81 24.37
C ARG A 245 -33.94 6.21 23.47
N ILE A 246 -33.26 7.32 23.78
CA ILE A 246 -32.11 7.85 23.03
C ILE A 246 -30.80 7.49 23.75
N GLY A 247 -30.75 7.74 25.06
CA GLY A 247 -29.60 7.52 25.92
C GLY A 247 -28.44 8.49 25.68
N ASN A 248 -27.81 8.94 26.76
CA ASN A 248 -26.72 9.92 26.77
C ASN A 248 -25.40 9.45 26.12
N LYS A 249 -25.11 8.14 26.09
CA LYS A 249 -23.89 7.60 25.45
C LYS A 249 -23.85 7.94 23.95
N PHE A 250 -22.66 8.29 23.44
CA PHE A 250 -22.39 8.61 22.03
C PHE A 250 -23.13 9.84 21.47
N LEU A 251 -23.47 10.82 22.32
CA LEU A 251 -23.98 12.14 21.92
C LEU A 251 -22.96 13.29 22.19
N ASN A 252 -21.67 12.98 22.25
CA ASN A 252 -20.59 13.99 22.25
C ASN A 252 -20.28 14.37 20.79
N ALA A 253 -20.63 15.59 20.39
CA ALA A 253 -20.14 16.13 19.12
C ALA A 253 -18.66 16.52 19.23
N GLY A 254 -17.90 16.16 18.19
CA GLY A 254 -16.47 16.35 18.10
C GLY A 254 -15.97 16.29 16.66
N ILE A 255 -14.80 15.70 16.45
CA ILE A 255 -14.06 15.77 15.17
C ILE A 255 -14.01 14.46 14.34
N GLY A 256 -14.73 13.39 14.72
CA GLY A 256 -14.95 12.15 13.92
C GLY A 256 -14.06 10.92 14.25
N TYR A 257 -13.91 10.00 13.27
CA TYR A 257 -13.13 8.73 13.26
C TYR A 257 -12.46 8.45 11.88
N GLY A 258 -11.28 7.82 11.76
CA GLY A 258 -10.37 7.86 10.57
C GLY A 258 -10.19 6.62 9.62
N GLY A 259 -9.00 6.47 8.99
CA GLY A 259 -8.65 5.44 7.96
C GLY A 259 -7.16 5.42 7.44
N SER A 260 -6.52 4.27 7.16
CA SER A 260 -5.11 4.07 6.68
C SER A 260 -4.81 4.13 5.15
N CYS A 261 -3.54 4.38 4.69
CA CYS A 261 -3.14 4.64 3.26
C CYS A 261 -1.60 4.44 2.88
N PHE A 262 -1.17 4.91 1.68
CA PHE A 262 0.19 4.95 1.07
C PHE A 262 0.65 6.38 0.64
N HIS A 263 1.96 6.62 0.42
CA HIS A 263 2.51 7.88 -0.16
C HIS A 263 2.09 8.10 -1.63
N PRO A 264 2.02 9.34 -2.16
CA PRO A 264 1.92 9.62 -3.59
C PRO A 264 2.95 8.91 -4.44
N ASP A 265 4.24 8.96 -4.07
CA ASP A 265 5.35 8.58 -4.94
C ASP A 265 5.69 7.09 -4.86
N GLU A 266 5.11 6.35 -3.91
CA GLU A 266 5.20 4.89 -3.93
C GLU A 266 4.51 4.37 -5.18
N VAL A 267 4.99 3.22 -5.67
CA VAL A 267 4.58 2.71 -6.98
C VAL A 267 3.77 1.44 -6.87
N LEU A 268 2.94 1.25 -7.89
CA LEU A 268 2.11 0.08 -8.11
C LEU A 268 2.23 -0.31 -9.59
N PHE A 269 2.18 -1.62 -9.83
CA PHE A 269 2.37 -2.17 -11.17
C PHE A 269 1.01 -2.61 -11.71
N ILE A 270 0.51 -1.92 -12.74
CA ILE A 270 -0.81 -2.16 -13.30
C ILE A 270 -0.76 -2.76 -14.70
N ASP A 271 -1.66 -3.69 -15.01
CA ASP A 271 -1.97 -4.03 -16.40
C ASP A 271 -3.29 -3.35 -16.81
N ARG A 272 -3.24 -2.63 -17.94
CA ARG A 272 -4.37 -2.00 -18.65
C ARG A 272 -4.58 -2.61 -20.04
N GLY A 273 -4.32 -3.92 -20.15
CA GLY A 273 -4.34 -4.71 -21.39
C GLY A 273 -2.98 -4.79 -22.12
N ARG A 274 -2.01 -3.92 -21.80
CA ARG A 274 -0.71 -3.81 -22.51
C ARG A 274 0.48 -4.44 -21.77
N GLY A 275 0.26 -5.02 -20.59
CA GLY A 275 1.29 -5.49 -19.67
C GLY A 275 1.56 -4.51 -18.52
N LEU A 276 2.54 -4.83 -17.66
CA LEU A 276 2.76 -4.11 -16.39
C LEU A 276 3.39 -2.73 -16.56
N GLU A 277 2.62 -1.70 -16.26
CA GLU A 277 3.06 -0.31 -16.19
C GLU A 277 3.36 0.10 -14.73
N CYS A 278 4.59 0.51 -14.47
CA CYS A 278 4.98 1.13 -13.20
C CYS A 278 4.45 2.56 -13.13
N ILE A 279 3.45 2.79 -12.28
CA ILE A 279 2.92 4.13 -11.98
C ILE A 279 2.98 4.41 -10.48
N THR A 280 2.97 5.69 -10.13
CA THR A 280 2.83 6.15 -8.75
C THR A 280 1.38 6.05 -8.27
N PHE A 281 1.17 5.96 -6.96
CA PHE A 281 -0.16 6.07 -6.35
C PHE A 281 -0.85 7.38 -6.74
N LYS A 282 -0.11 8.49 -6.88
CA LYS A 282 -0.64 9.75 -7.39
C LYS A 282 -1.19 9.62 -8.81
N GLU A 283 -0.39 9.12 -9.75
CA GLU A 283 -0.76 8.98 -11.17
C GLU A 283 -1.98 8.06 -11.35
N LEU A 284 -2.15 7.03 -10.51
CA LEU A 284 -3.34 6.16 -10.55
C LEU A 284 -4.64 6.96 -10.42
N PHE A 285 -4.64 8.05 -9.64
CA PHE A 285 -5.83 8.86 -9.41
C PHE A 285 -6.07 9.87 -10.53
N GLU A 286 -5.03 10.18 -11.30
CA GLU A 286 -5.05 11.03 -12.50
C GLU A 286 -5.49 10.24 -13.75
N LEU A 287 -5.65 8.91 -13.66
CA LEU A 287 -6.27 8.09 -14.71
C LEU A 287 -7.79 8.27 -14.79
N GLU A 288 -8.32 8.37 -16.01
CA GLU A 288 -9.76 8.45 -16.31
C GLU A 288 -10.42 7.05 -16.21
N ASP A 289 -9.93 6.07 -16.98
CA ASP A 289 -10.35 4.67 -16.88
C ASP A 289 -9.61 3.95 -15.74
N LYS A 290 -10.37 3.66 -14.68
CA LYS A 290 -9.94 2.85 -13.53
C LYS A 290 -10.59 1.46 -13.51
N ASP A 291 -11.69 1.26 -14.23
CA ASP A 291 -12.46 0.01 -14.21
C ASP A 291 -11.73 -1.15 -14.91
N ASN A 292 -10.92 -0.84 -15.91
CA ASN A 292 -10.10 -1.84 -16.61
C ASN A 292 -8.72 -2.09 -15.96
N VAL A 293 -8.42 -1.46 -14.82
CA VAL A 293 -7.13 -1.61 -14.14
C VAL A 293 -7.05 -2.93 -13.39
N LYS A 294 -6.00 -3.72 -13.66
CA LYS A 294 -5.56 -4.83 -12.81
C LYS A 294 -4.22 -4.47 -12.16
N ILE A 295 -3.97 -4.89 -10.92
CA ILE A 295 -2.73 -4.67 -10.18
C ILE A 295 -1.98 -6.00 -9.97
N LEU A 296 -0.66 -5.97 -10.13
CA LEU A 296 0.23 -7.08 -9.76
C LEU A 296 0.07 -7.40 -8.27
N SER A 297 -0.26 -8.64 -8.00
CA SER A 297 -0.59 -9.16 -6.68
C SER A 297 0.10 -10.52 -6.49
N PHE A 298 0.07 -11.05 -5.27
CA PHE A 298 0.44 -12.43 -4.97
C PHE A 298 -0.81 -13.16 -4.50
N ASP A 299 -1.06 -14.39 -4.96
CA ASP A 299 -2.23 -15.18 -4.54
C ASP A 299 -1.98 -16.06 -3.31
N GLY A 300 -0.71 -16.31 -2.99
CA GLY A 300 -0.27 -17.22 -1.93
C GLY A 300 0.82 -18.17 -2.45
N GLU A 301 0.76 -18.50 -3.74
CA GLU A 301 1.76 -19.35 -4.41
C GLU A 301 2.58 -18.56 -5.43
N LYS A 302 1.95 -17.69 -6.23
CA LYS A 302 2.57 -17.03 -7.39
C LYS A 302 2.10 -15.60 -7.61
N LEU A 303 2.82 -14.90 -8.48
CA LEU A 303 2.45 -13.58 -8.98
C LEU A 303 1.25 -13.68 -9.93
N SER A 304 0.23 -12.84 -9.70
CA SER A 304 -0.99 -12.81 -10.51
C SER A 304 -1.59 -11.40 -10.60
N LEU A 305 -2.37 -11.14 -11.65
CA LEU A 305 -3.09 -9.88 -11.85
C LEU A 305 -4.48 -9.96 -11.21
N LYS A 306 -4.86 -8.94 -10.43
CA LYS A 306 -6.17 -8.83 -9.74
C LYS A 306 -6.82 -7.50 -10.06
N LYS A 307 -8.13 -7.46 -10.38
CA LYS A 307 -8.85 -6.22 -10.74
C LYS A 307 -8.83 -5.22 -9.58
N LEU A 308 -8.65 -3.94 -9.87
CA LEU A 308 -8.94 -2.82 -8.96
C LEU A 308 -10.45 -2.79 -8.64
N LYS A 309 -10.80 -2.71 -7.36
CA LYS A 309 -12.17 -2.59 -6.82
C LYS A 309 -12.46 -1.19 -6.28
N LEU A 310 -11.53 -0.59 -5.54
CA LEU A 310 -11.64 0.79 -5.05
C LEU A 310 -10.29 1.52 -5.12
N ALA A 311 -10.34 2.84 -5.32
CA ALA A 311 -9.22 3.74 -5.16
C ALA A 311 -9.70 4.98 -4.39
N SER A 312 -9.24 5.17 -3.15
CA SER A 312 -9.56 6.34 -2.32
C SER A 312 -8.31 7.16 -2.00
N LYS A 313 -8.43 8.49 -1.95
CA LYS A 313 -7.37 9.38 -1.47
C LYS A 313 -7.93 10.31 -0.41
N ARG A 314 -7.11 10.66 0.57
CA ARG A 314 -7.44 11.65 1.59
C ARG A 314 -6.26 12.57 1.83
N TYR A 315 -6.51 13.75 2.38
CA TYR A 315 -5.40 14.42 3.05
C TYR A 315 -4.98 13.58 4.26
N TYR A 316 -3.69 13.40 4.37
CA TYR A 316 -3.01 12.85 5.53
C TYR A 316 -1.71 13.60 5.61
N ASN A 317 -1.71 14.48 6.57
CA ASN A 317 -0.49 15.03 7.06
C ASN A 317 -0.15 14.18 8.29
N ASP A 318 0.17 12.89 8.11
CA ASP A 318 0.80 12.08 9.17
C ASP A 318 1.86 11.10 8.68
N ASP A 319 2.25 10.10 9.48
CA ASP A 319 3.44 9.30 9.18
C ASP A 319 3.23 7.90 8.55
N LEU A 320 3.49 7.88 7.25
CA LEU A 320 4.01 6.82 6.41
C LEU A 320 5.41 6.33 6.82
N ILE A 321 5.45 5.43 7.80
CA ILE A 321 6.60 4.60 8.15
C ILE A 321 7.38 4.18 6.89
N THR A 322 8.67 4.55 6.81
CA THR A 322 9.55 4.02 5.77
C THR A 322 10.26 2.76 6.27
N LEU A 323 9.63 1.60 6.08
CA LEU A 323 10.28 0.31 6.33
C LEU A 323 11.39 0.13 5.28
N ARG A 324 12.67 0.14 5.67
CA ARG A 324 13.75 -0.43 4.85
C ARG A 324 13.99 -1.88 5.23
N PHE A 325 14.34 -2.66 4.21
CA PHE A 325 14.72 -4.05 4.34
C PHE A 325 16.15 -4.24 3.86
N ASN A 326 16.68 -5.45 4.07
CA ASN A 326 17.89 -5.90 3.37
C ASN A 326 17.71 -5.80 1.84
N LEU A 327 18.83 -5.89 1.11
CA LEU A 327 18.90 -5.59 -0.32
C LEU A 327 18.50 -4.14 -0.69
N GLY A 328 18.40 -3.23 0.29
CA GLY A 328 18.09 -1.80 0.11
C GLY A 328 16.70 -1.52 -0.45
N ARG A 329 15.80 -2.50 -0.32
CA ARG A 329 14.36 -2.32 -0.55
C ARG A 329 13.80 -1.38 0.53
N GLU A 330 12.78 -0.60 0.19
CA GLU A 330 11.99 0.10 1.20
C GLU A 330 10.54 0.30 0.74
N ILE A 331 9.62 0.51 1.66
CA ILE A 331 8.28 1.01 1.34
C ILE A 331 7.86 2.08 2.34
N LYS A 332 7.11 3.07 1.84
CA LYS A 332 6.63 4.21 2.60
C LYS A 332 5.09 4.25 2.71
N ILE A 333 4.57 3.78 3.85
CA ILE A 333 3.14 3.47 4.10
C ILE A 333 2.70 3.83 5.51
N THR A 334 1.43 4.27 5.67
CA THR A 334 0.96 4.88 6.93
C THR A 334 1.16 3.91 8.10
N LYS A 335 1.43 4.38 9.33
CA LYS A 335 1.63 3.47 10.48
C LYS A 335 0.55 2.38 10.59
N ASP A 336 -0.67 2.78 10.24
CA ASP A 336 -1.93 2.08 10.38
C ASP A 336 -2.26 1.24 9.13
N HIS A 337 -1.35 1.25 8.16
CA HIS A 337 -1.35 0.39 6.99
C HIS A 337 -0.88 -1.02 7.37
N PRO A 338 -1.47 -2.10 6.84
CA PRO A 338 -1.05 -3.46 7.16
C PRO A 338 0.03 -4.04 6.22
N VAL A 339 1.04 -4.67 6.80
CA VAL A 339 2.23 -5.22 6.13
C VAL A 339 2.20 -6.74 6.17
N VAL A 340 2.63 -7.38 5.09
CA VAL A 340 2.64 -8.84 4.98
C VAL A 340 3.98 -9.40 5.48
N ILE A 341 3.94 -9.97 6.69
CA ILE A 341 5.11 -10.52 7.39
C ILE A 341 5.15 -12.04 7.21
N LEU A 342 6.33 -12.58 6.87
CA LEU A 342 6.59 -14.02 6.85
C LEU A 342 7.18 -14.45 8.20
N GLU A 343 6.46 -15.28 8.92
CA GLU A 343 6.86 -15.67 10.27
C GLU A 343 6.37 -17.09 10.54
N ASP A 344 7.29 -17.94 11.00
CA ASP A 344 7.18 -19.40 11.08
C ASP A 344 6.74 -20.12 9.77
N GLY A 345 6.98 -19.45 8.63
CA GLY A 345 6.70 -19.96 7.29
C GLY A 345 5.35 -19.51 6.70
N GLU A 346 4.47 -18.94 7.52
CA GLU A 346 3.17 -18.43 7.11
C GLU A 346 3.19 -16.92 6.85
N LEU A 347 2.28 -16.47 5.96
CA LEU A 347 2.09 -15.04 5.66
C LEU A 347 1.01 -14.44 6.57
N LYS A 348 1.42 -13.47 7.36
CA LYS A 348 0.60 -12.79 8.38
C LYS A 348 0.51 -11.31 8.10
N ILE A 349 -0.33 -10.64 8.87
CA ILE A 349 -0.47 -9.19 8.84
C ILE A 349 -0.06 -8.63 10.20
N LYS A 350 0.93 -7.74 10.20
CA LYS A 350 1.22 -6.79 11.29
C LYS A 350 0.85 -5.39 10.79
N LEU A 351 0.40 -4.47 11.62
CA LEU A 351 0.33 -3.06 11.18
C LEU A 351 1.75 -2.56 11.00
N THR A 352 1.97 -1.54 10.18
CA THR A 352 3.31 -1.01 9.93
C THR A 352 3.95 -0.49 11.24
N SER A 353 3.13 -0.01 12.20
CA SER A 353 3.52 0.34 13.57
C SER A 353 4.10 -0.82 14.38
N ASP A 354 3.64 -2.04 14.11
CA ASP A 354 3.93 -3.24 14.90
C ASP A 354 5.10 -4.05 14.31
N VAL A 355 5.51 -3.70 13.08
CA VAL A 355 6.68 -4.25 12.40
C VAL A 355 7.96 -3.82 13.13
N LYS A 356 8.88 -4.77 13.32
CA LYS A 356 10.14 -4.60 14.04
C LYS A 356 11.33 -4.90 13.13
N GLU A 357 12.50 -4.38 13.48
CA GLU A 357 13.73 -4.79 12.79
C GLU A 357 13.99 -6.29 13.02
N GLY A 358 14.27 -7.02 11.93
CA GLY A 358 14.32 -8.48 11.93
C GLY A 358 13.00 -9.19 11.59
N ASP A 359 11.84 -8.52 11.57
CA ASP A 359 10.64 -9.07 10.92
C ASP A 359 10.94 -9.31 9.44
N LYS A 360 10.35 -10.36 8.85
CA LYS A 360 10.61 -10.74 7.46
C LYS A 360 9.44 -10.38 6.56
N VAL A 361 9.71 -9.90 5.36
CA VAL A 361 8.71 -9.74 4.29
C VAL A 361 9.08 -10.64 3.12
N ILE A 362 8.09 -10.98 2.29
CA ILE A 362 8.37 -11.66 1.03
C ILE A 362 8.46 -10.71 -0.15
N LEU A 363 9.36 -11.07 -1.07
CA LEU A 363 9.54 -10.50 -2.38
C LEU A 363 9.25 -11.64 -3.39
N PRO A 364 7.98 -11.82 -3.80
CA PRO A 364 7.60 -12.86 -4.76
C PRO A 364 8.35 -12.75 -6.08
N TYR A 365 8.61 -13.90 -6.71
CA TYR A 365 9.35 -13.97 -7.95
C TYR A 365 8.79 -15.05 -8.89
N GLY A 366 9.34 -15.13 -10.11
CA GLY A 366 8.82 -15.99 -11.17
C GLY A 366 7.76 -15.31 -12.04
N ASN A 367 7.30 -16.02 -13.08
CA ASN A 367 6.44 -15.44 -14.11
C ASN A 367 4.99 -15.21 -13.63
N PHE A 368 4.26 -14.34 -14.32
CA PHE A 368 2.88 -13.97 -14.00
C PHE A 368 2.02 -13.94 -15.27
N GLY A 369 0.80 -14.48 -15.22
CA GLY A 369 -0.11 -14.50 -16.36
C GLY A 369 0.42 -15.29 -17.57
N GLU A 370 0.01 -14.87 -18.76
CA GLU A 370 0.37 -15.49 -20.05
C GLU A 370 1.40 -14.64 -20.80
N GLU A 371 2.39 -15.31 -21.41
CA GLU A 371 3.34 -14.66 -22.31
C GLU A 371 2.69 -14.32 -23.65
N ARG A 372 3.03 -13.14 -24.19
CA ARG A 372 2.46 -12.62 -25.43
C ARG A 372 3.53 -12.36 -26.47
N GLU A 373 3.19 -12.65 -27.72
CA GLU A 373 3.91 -12.10 -28.87
C GLU A 373 3.35 -10.71 -29.17
N ILE A 374 4.24 -9.72 -29.32
CA ILE A 374 3.85 -8.30 -29.34
C ILE A 374 4.35 -7.66 -30.63
N GLU A 375 3.40 -7.20 -31.45
CA GLU A 375 3.64 -6.38 -32.62
C GLU A 375 3.00 -4.99 -32.45
N ILE A 376 3.79 -3.96 -32.69
CA ILE A 376 3.36 -2.57 -32.63
C ILE A 376 2.93 -2.15 -34.04
N ASP A 377 1.63 -1.98 -34.25
CA ASP A 377 1.12 -1.27 -35.42
C ASP A 377 1.24 0.24 -35.20
N ILE A 378 2.30 0.82 -35.75
CA ILE A 378 2.62 2.24 -35.58
C ILE A 378 1.60 3.10 -36.33
N LEU A 379 1.00 2.60 -37.41
CA LEU A 379 -0.04 3.33 -38.12
C LEU A 379 -1.33 3.40 -37.30
N GLU A 380 -1.67 2.33 -36.56
CA GLU A 380 -2.79 2.33 -35.62
C GLU A 380 -2.56 3.26 -34.43
N GLU A 381 -1.37 3.24 -33.83
CA GLU A 381 -1.06 4.16 -32.72
C GLU A 381 -0.87 5.61 -33.17
N LEU A 382 -0.63 5.86 -34.47
CA LEU A 382 -0.61 7.20 -35.05
C LEU A 382 -2.01 7.72 -35.40
N SER A 383 -2.97 6.85 -35.75
CA SER A 383 -4.34 7.25 -36.14
C SER A 383 -5.02 8.10 -35.07
N LYS A 384 -4.69 7.81 -33.80
CA LYS A 384 -5.10 8.46 -32.56
C LYS A 384 -4.48 9.85 -32.34
N THR A 385 -3.74 10.42 -33.31
CA THR A 385 -2.95 11.67 -33.11
C THR A 385 -2.83 12.58 -34.34
N ASP A 386 -2.70 13.89 -34.11
CA ASP A 386 -2.34 14.93 -35.10
C ASP A 386 -1.02 14.69 -35.88
N LEU A 387 -0.23 13.69 -35.49
CA LEU A 387 0.98 13.33 -36.21
C LEU A 387 0.62 12.64 -37.53
N ILE A 388 -0.53 11.97 -37.64
CA ILE A 388 -0.99 11.26 -38.85
C ILE A 388 -1.04 12.17 -40.09
N GLU A 389 -1.47 13.43 -39.94
CA GLU A 389 -1.51 14.46 -41.00
C GLU A 389 -0.14 14.75 -41.63
N LYS A 390 0.94 14.44 -40.92
CA LYS A 390 2.33 14.70 -41.33
C LYS A 390 3.06 13.41 -41.72
N VAL A 391 2.44 12.23 -41.58
CA VAL A 391 3.04 10.94 -41.94
C VAL A 391 2.63 10.51 -43.35
N TRP A 392 3.60 9.93 -44.05
CA TRP A 392 3.47 9.35 -45.38
C TRP A 392 3.97 7.91 -45.36
N ILE A 393 3.37 7.06 -46.17
CA ILE A 393 3.75 5.67 -46.39
C ILE A 393 4.50 5.60 -47.72
N HIS A 394 5.73 5.09 -47.69
CA HIS A 394 6.45 4.72 -48.91
C HIS A 394 6.37 3.21 -49.12
N ASN A 395 5.74 2.81 -50.23
CA ASN A 395 5.86 1.49 -50.85
C ASN A 395 5.48 1.64 -52.32
N LYS A 396 6.41 1.34 -53.23
CA LYS A 396 6.18 1.48 -54.68
C LYS A 396 5.28 0.37 -55.23
N ASP A 397 5.40 -0.83 -54.70
CA ASP A 397 4.64 -2.01 -55.15
C ASP A 397 3.16 -1.80 -54.83
N LEU A 398 2.85 -1.50 -53.56
CA LEU A 398 1.50 -1.12 -53.08
C LEU A 398 0.88 0.00 -53.94
N ALA A 399 1.61 1.10 -54.12
CA ALA A 399 1.13 2.26 -54.88
C ALA A 399 1.02 2.03 -56.39
N THR A 400 1.55 0.92 -56.92
CA THR A 400 1.48 0.54 -58.33
C THR A 400 0.39 -0.49 -58.59
N ASN A 401 0.35 -1.54 -57.76
CA ASN A 401 -0.48 -2.73 -57.89
C ASN A 401 -1.89 -2.47 -57.37
N GLU A 402 -2.01 -2.00 -56.13
CA GLU A 402 -3.30 -1.71 -55.49
C GLU A 402 -3.84 -0.31 -55.85
N PHE A 403 -3.22 0.38 -56.82
CA PHE A 403 -3.51 1.79 -57.13
C PHE A 403 -5.01 2.08 -57.33
N ASN A 404 -5.74 1.16 -57.98
CA ASN A 404 -7.18 1.31 -58.23
C ASN A 404 -8.02 1.23 -56.95
N ILE A 405 -7.57 0.47 -55.94
CA ILE A 405 -8.23 0.35 -54.63
C ILE A 405 -7.90 1.56 -53.75
N ILE A 406 -6.69 2.10 -53.85
CA ILE A 406 -6.23 3.26 -53.08
C ILE A 406 -6.80 4.57 -53.64
N LYS A 407 -6.95 4.68 -54.97
CA LYS A 407 -7.35 5.92 -55.68
C LYS A 407 -8.56 6.66 -55.09
N PRO A 408 -9.67 6.01 -54.65
CA PRO A 408 -10.83 6.71 -54.09
C PRO A 408 -10.56 7.47 -52.79
N TYR A 409 -9.55 7.07 -52.01
CA TYR A 409 -9.24 7.61 -50.69
C TYR A 409 -8.16 8.70 -50.70
N LEU A 410 -7.58 9.01 -51.87
CA LEU A 410 -6.46 9.94 -52.00
C LEU A 410 -6.90 11.41 -51.90
N SER A 411 -6.37 12.14 -50.91
CA SER A 411 -6.55 13.59 -50.76
C SER A 411 -5.58 14.41 -51.63
N ASN A 412 -4.85 13.78 -52.55
CA ASN A 412 -3.90 14.42 -53.46
C ASN A 412 -4.57 14.93 -54.75
N LYS A 413 -4.39 16.23 -55.05
CA LYS A 413 -4.85 16.88 -56.30
C LYS A 413 -4.41 16.17 -57.59
N TYR A 414 -3.31 15.42 -57.55
CA TYR A 414 -2.80 14.61 -58.65
C TYR A 414 -2.62 13.15 -58.20
N PRO A 415 -3.66 12.28 -58.27
CA PRO A 415 -3.57 10.90 -57.80
C PRO A 415 -2.44 10.09 -58.43
N HIS A 416 -2.10 10.36 -59.70
CA HIS A 416 -1.03 9.66 -60.42
C HIS A 416 0.38 9.90 -59.84
N ASP A 417 0.59 10.99 -59.09
CA ASP A 417 1.86 11.20 -58.37
C ASP A 417 2.10 10.18 -57.26
N VAL A 418 1.03 9.56 -56.72
CA VAL A 418 1.15 8.47 -55.74
C VAL A 418 1.79 7.25 -56.39
N LYS A 419 1.31 6.86 -57.58
CA LYS A 419 1.87 5.76 -58.39
C LYS A 419 3.30 6.06 -58.85
N ARG A 420 3.59 7.31 -59.24
CA ARG A 420 4.93 7.75 -59.66
C ARG A 420 5.96 7.72 -58.52
N ASN A 421 5.63 8.31 -57.37
CA ASN A 421 6.57 8.50 -56.27
C ASN A 421 6.61 7.32 -55.28
N GLY A 422 5.61 6.42 -55.37
CA GLY A 422 5.39 5.31 -54.44
C GLY A 422 4.97 5.79 -53.05
N THR A 423 4.29 6.92 -52.93
CA THR A 423 4.03 7.60 -51.65
C THR A 423 2.58 8.02 -51.46
N ILE A 424 1.99 7.52 -50.38
CA ILE A 424 0.59 7.75 -49.97
C ILE A 424 0.62 8.54 -48.64
N ARG A 425 -0.37 9.38 -48.33
CA ARG A 425 -0.48 9.95 -46.97
C ARG A 425 -0.97 8.87 -46.02
N ALA A 426 -0.54 8.88 -44.76
CA ALA A 426 -0.95 7.87 -43.79
C ALA A 426 -2.47 7.88 -43.55
N LYS A 427 -3.07 9.07 -43.42
CA LYS A 427 -4.52 9.20 -43.24
C LYS A 427 -5.34 8.69 -44.44
N ASP A 428 -4.82 8.86 -45.66
CA ASP A 428 -5.49 8.43 -46.90
C ASP A 428 -5.56 6.88 -47.02
N ILE A 429 -4.73 6.12 -46.28
CA ILE A 429 -4.83 4.65 -46.27
C ILE A 429 -5.66 4.10 -45.09
N LEU A 430 -5.90 4.88 -44.03
CA LEU A 430 -6.53 4.35 -42.81
C LEU A 430 -7.84 3.58 -43.06
N PRO A 431 -8.77 4.03 -43.93
CA PRO A 431 -10.01 3.29 -44.21
C PRO A 431 -9.81 1.92 -44.89
N ILE A 432 -8.61 1.64 -45.42
CA ILE A 432 -8.26 0.38 -46.12
C ILE A 432 -6.94 -0.20 -45.59
N LYS A 433 -6.61 0.06 -44.32
CA LYS A 433 -5.31 -0.24 -43.68
C LYS A 433 -4.85 -1.70 -43.81
N GLU A 434 -5.77 -2.66 -43.83
CA GLU A 434 -5.52 -4.10 -44.03
C GLU A 434 -4.75 -4.40 -45.33
N ILE A 435 -4.87 -3.54 -46.35
CA ILE A 435 -4.16 -3.71 -47.62
C ILE A 435 -2.64 -3.66 -47.47
N LEU A 436 -2.14 -3.09 -46.36
CA LEU A 436 -0.72 -3.04 -46.03
C LEU A 436 -0.17 -4.42 -45.66
N ASP A 437 -0.97 -5.31 -45.07
CA ASP A 437 -0.51 -6.62 -44.61
C ASP A 437 0.00 -7.50 -45.76
N LYS A 438 -0.62 -7.38 -46.95
CA LYS A 438 -0.12 -7.97 -48.23
C LYS A 438 1.35 -7.65 -48.54
N TYR A 439 1.87 -6.53 -48.04
CA TYR A 439 3.21 -6.01 -48.35
C TYR A 439 4.14 -5.94 -47.13
N GLY A 440 3.64 -6.13 -45.91
CA GLY A 440 4.43 -6.21 -44.68
C GLY A 440 5.44 -5.07 -44.49
N SER A 441 6.69 -5.41 -44.16
CA SER A 441 7.77 -4.45 -43.87
C SER A 441 8.24 -3.60 -45.07
N LYS A 442 7.74 -3.85 -46.28
CA LYS A 442 7.89 -2.94 -47.44
C LYS A 442 7.14 -1.61 -47.24
N ASN A 443 6.15 -1.56 -46.37
CA ASN A 443 5.45 -0.31 -46.03
C ASN A 443 6.26 0.49 -45.01
N ARG A 444 6.80 1.63 -45.44
CA ARG A 444 7.74 2.43 -44.63
C ARG A 444 7.22 3.84 -44.36
N LEU A 445 6.97 4.14 -43.10
CA LEU A 445 6.46 5.43 -42.63
C LEU A 445 7.57 6.50 -42.60
N PHE A 446 7.25 7.73 -43.00
CA PHE A 446 8.16 8.88 -42.95
C PHE A 446 7.42 10.22 -42.83
N THR A 447 8.11 11.29 -42.40
CA THR A 447 7.52 12.65 -42.22
C THR A 447 8.20 13.75 -43.03
N ALA A 448 9.38 13.50 -43.60
CA ALA A 448 10.15 14.50 -44.36
C ALA A 448 10.06 14.22 -45.87
N LYS A 449 9.77 15.24 -46.69
CA LYS A 449 9.63 15.12 -48.17
C LYS A 449 10.81 14.39 -48.84
N SER A 450 12.01 14.48 -48.27
CA SER A 450 13.24 13.84 -48.76
C SER A 450 13.37 12.33 -48.43
N LYS A 451 12.39 11.70 -47.76
CA LYS A 451 12.45 10.29 -47.31
C LYS A 451 13.72 9.95 -46.49
N SER A 452 14.30 10.93 -45.79
CA SER A 452 15.66 10.84 -45.21
C SER A 452 15.84 9.70 -44.19
N THR A 453 14.83 9.47 -43.37
CA THR A 453 14.72 8.31 -42.47
C THR A 453 13.30 7.76 -42.59
N THR A 454 13.18 6.44 -42.79
CA THR A 454 11.92 5.72 -42.89
C THR A 454 11.87 4.61 -41.84
N ILE A 455 10.72 4.39 -41.22
CA ILE A 455 10.50 3.36 -40.18
C ILE A 455 9.53 2.30 -40.76
N PRO A 456 9.65 0.99 -40.47
CA PRO A 456 8.59 0.03 -40.77
C PRO A 456 7.22 0.49 -40.22
N TYR A 457 6.10 0.15 -40.87
CA TYR A 457 4.76 0.51 -40.36
C TYR A 457 4.30 -0.34 -39.17
N LYS A 458 4.75 -1.60 -39.11
CA LYS A 458 4.64 -2.51 -37.98
C LYS A 458 6.05 -2.85 -37.48
N ILE A 459 6.22 -2.92 -36.16
CA ILE A 459 7.45 -3.42 -35.52
C ILE A 459 7.08 -4.52 -34.52
N LYS A 460 7.43 -5.76 -34.84
CA LYS A 460 7.47 -6.85 -33.87
C LYS A 460 8.56 -6.61 -32.84
N ILE A 461 8.24 -6.81 -31.55
CA ILE A 461 9.23 -6.86 -30.47
C ILE A 461 9.91 -8.23 -30.55
N ASP A 462 10.88 -8.36 -31.47
CA ASP A 462 11.78 -9.51 -31.54
C ASP A 462 13.02 -9.30 -30.64
N LYS A 463 13.93 -10.29 -30.62
CA LYS A 463 15.18 -10.22 -29.84
C LYS A 463 16.02 -8.98 -30.16
N ASP A 464 16.07 -8.58 -31.43
CA ASP A 464 16.88 -7.46 -31.89
C ASP A 464 16.24 -6.11 -31.49
N PHE A 465 14.92 -5.97 -31.66
CA PHE A 465 14.22 -4.76 -31.20
C PHE A 465 14.21 -4.67 -29.67
N ALA A 466 14.11 -5.80 -28.95
CA ALA A 466 14.29 -5.85 -27.50
C ALA A 466 15.68 -5.34 -27.07
N ARG A 467 16.78 -5.81 -27.70
CA ARG A 467 18.12 -5.23 -27.49
C ARG A 467 18.14 -3.73 -27.75
N LEU A 468 17.52 -3.25 -28.84
CA LEU A 468 17.48 -1.81 -29.18
C LEU A 468 16.72 -0.97 -28.14
N ILE A 469 15.62 -1.48 -27.56
CA ILE A 469 14.94 -0.83 -26.44
C ILE A 469 15.87 -0.79 -25.21
N GLY A 470 16.58 -1.88 -24.92
CA GLY A 470 17.61 -1.94 -23.87
C GLY A 470 18.68 -0.86 -24.06
N TYR A 471 19.31 -0.80 -25.24
CA TYR A 471 20.33 0.21 -25.59
C TYR A 471 19.79 1.65 -25.57
N TYR A 472 18.50 1.87 -25.87
CA TYR A 472 17.87 3.18 -25.70
C TYR A 472 17.67 3.54 -24.22
N LEU A 473 17.33 2.56 -23.38
CA LEU A 473 17.16 2.81 -21.95
C LEU A 473 18.48 2.98 -21.20
N SER A 474 19.60 2.47 -21.71
CA SER A 474 20.94 2.89 -21.27
C SER A 474 21.38 4.21 -21.94
N GLU A 475 21.86 4.15 -23.18
CA GLU A 475 22.54 5.30 -23.83
C GLU A 475 21.61 6.29 -24.55
N GLY A 476 20.31 6.02 -24.59
CA GLY A 476 19.36 6.74 -25.44
C GLY A 476 18.78 8.04 -24.87
N TRP A 477 18.43 8.97 -25.77
CA TRP A 477 17.62 10.16 -25.47
C TRP A 477 16.78 10.59 -26.69
N ILE A 478 15.75 11.41 -26.45
CA ILE A 478 15.00 12.12 -27.50
C ILE A 478 15.21 13.63 -27.37
N SER A 479 15.68 14.26 -28.44
CA SER A 479 15.90 15.71 -28.54
C SER A 479 14.94 16.39 -29.52
N LYS A 480 14.65 17.67 -29.27
CA LYS A 480 13.84 18.55 -30.15
C LYS A 480 14.72 19.68 -30.69
N ASP A 481 15.24 19.54 -31.91
CA ASP A 481 15.95 20.64 -32.58
C ASP A 481 14.94 21.65 -33.15
N TYR A 482 15.14 22.95 -32.90
CA TYR A 482 14.42 24.02 -33.59
C TYR A 482 15.24 24.50 -34.78
N GLY A 483 14.84 24.15 -36.01
CA GLY A 483 15.48 24.63 -37.23
C GLY A 483 15.17 26.10 -37.52
N ARG A 484 16.04 26.78 -38.29
CA ARG A 484 15.96 28.23 -38.63
C ARG A 484 14.57 28.72 -39.08
N ASN A 485 13.77 27.87 -39.72
CA ASN A 485 12.44 28.20 -40.24
C ASN A 485 11.30 27.71 -39.31
N GLY A 486 11.52 27.64 -37.99
CA GLY A 486 10.57 27.07 -37.01
C GLY A 486 10.37 25.55 -37.10
N VAL A 487 11.09 24.87 -38.00
CA VAL A 487 10.91 23.42 -38.26
C VAL A 487 11.48 22.61 -37.11
N VAL A 488 10.61 22.22 -36.17
CA VAL A 488 10.95 21.29 -35.09
C VAL A 488 11.28 19.91 -35.65
N ARG A 489 12.46 19.36 -35.31
CA ARG A 489 12.87 17.99 -35.60
C ARG A 489 12.98 17.21 -34.28
N LYS A 490 12.24 16.11 -34.11
CA LYS A 490 12.56 15.12 -33.08
C LYS A 490 13.68 14.22 -33.61
N ARG A 491 14.67 13.90 -32.77
CA ARG A 491 15.67 12.85 -33.02
C ARG A 491 15.74 11.93 -31.82
N ILE A 492 15.99 10.65 -32.06
CA ILE A 492 16.58 9.75 -31.07
C ILE A 492 18.10 9.86 -31.22
N GLY A 493 18.82 9.94 -30.09
CA GLY A 493 20.25 9.66 -30.03
C GLY A 493 20.51 8.43 -29.15
N LEU A 494 21.64 7.76 -29.40
CA LEU A 494 22.32 6.84 -28.48
C LEU A 494 23.81 7.24 -28.48
N CYS A 495 24.51 7.17 -27.35
CA CYS A 495 25.91 7.61 -27.25
C CYS A 495 26.77 6.63 -26.45
N PHE A 496 27.74 6.01 -27.10
CA PHE A 496 28.65 5.02 -26.49
C PHE A 496 30.06 5.59 -26.30
N GLY A 497 30.89 4.93 -25.50
CA GLY A 497 32.34 5.13 -25.53
C GLY A 497 32.93 4.56 -26.83
N ILE A 498 33.94 5.21 -27.41
CA ILE A 498 34.57 4.77 -28.68
C ILE A 498 35.18 3.36 -28.61
N HIS A 499 35.44 2.84 -27.41
CA HIS A 499 35.96 1.50 -27.16
C HIS A 499 34.87 0.41 -27.10
N GLU A 500 33.59 0.79 -27.12
CA GLU A 500 32.44 -0.12 -26.98
C GLU A 500 31.94 -0.62 -28.35
N GLU A 501 32.88 -0.97 -29.22
CA GLU A 501 32.63 -1.28 -30.63
C GLU A 501 31.61 -2.43 -30.82
N GLU A 502 31.59 -3.42 -29.92
CA GLU A 502 30.60 -4.51 -29.96
C GLU A 502 29.17 -3.98 -29.86
N TYR A 503 28.93 -2.98 -29.01
CA TYR A 503 27.60 -2.43 -28.71
C TYR A 503 27.18 -1.42 -29.79
N ILE A 504 28.12 -0.58 -30.22
CA ILE A 504 27.98 0.32 -31.37
C ILE A 504 27.58 -0.48 -32.62
N ASN A 505 28.28 -1.56 -32.93
CA ASN A 505 28.01 -2.37 -34.12
C ASN A 505 26.74 -3.21 -33.99
N ASP A 506 26.37 -3.70 -32.81
CA ASP A 506 25.06 -4.36 -32.59
C ASP A 506 23.90 -3.38 -32.84
N VAL A 507 23.94 -2.16 -32.28
CA VAL A 507 22.93 -1.12 -32.57
C VAL A 507 22.87 -0.80 -34.06
N LYS A 508 24.02 -0.63 -34.73
CA LYS A 508 24.07 -0.39 -36.19
C LYS A 508 23.45 -1.55 -36.97
N ASN A 509 23.76 -2.80 -36.60
CA ASN A 509 23.19 -3.99 -37.23
C ASN A 509 21.67 -4.08 -37.04
N ILE A 510 21.15 -3.82 -35.84
CA ILE A 510 19.70 -3.80 -35.59
C ILE A 510 19.02 -2.70 -36.41
N LEU A 511 19.57 -1.49 -36.42
CA LEU A 511 19.02 -0.37 -37.22
C LEU A 511 19.08 -0.66 -38.72
N ASN A 512 20.14 -1.32 -39.22
CA ASN A 512 20.26 -1.75 -40.61
C ASN A 512 19.25 -2.85 -40.95
N LYS A 513 19.06 -3.88 -40.10
CA LYS A 513 18.02 -4.91 -40.22
C LYS A 513 16.62 -4.30 -40.29
N LEU A 514 16.34 -3.31 -39.44
CA LEU A 514 15.09 -2.56 -39.44
C LEU A 514 14.96 -1.58 -40.62
N GLY A 515 16.02 -1.33 -41.38
CA GLY A 515 16.08 -0.38 -42.49
C GLY A 515 15.91 1.09 -42.05
N ILE A 516 16.48 1.45 -40.90
CA ILE A 516 16.36 2.77 -40.26
C ILE A 516 17.68 3.54 -40.43
N LYS A 517 17.64 4.64 -41.18
CA LYS A 517 18.82 5.51 -41.41
C LYS A 517 19.16 6.38 -40.20
N TYR A 518 20.40 6.28 -39.76
CA TYR A 518 21.03 7.06 -38.69
C TYR A 518 22.20 7.92 -39.22
N ILE A 519 22.75 8.78 -38.37
CA ILE A 519 23.97 9.56 -38.60
C ILE A 519 24.93 9.27 -37.44
N GLU A 520 26.17 8.89 -37.74
CA GLU A 520 27.21 8.69 -36.73
C GLU A 520 27.94 10.02 -36.45
N LYS A 521 28.29 10.27 -35.19
CA LYS A 521 29.13 11.40 -34.76
C LYS A 521 30.13 10.92 -33.72
N ILE A 522 31.41 11.00 -34.05
CA ILE A 522 32.50 10.71 -33.11
C ILE A 522 33.06 12.04 -32.62
N LYS A 523 33.13 12.23 -31.29
CA LYS A 523 33.71 13.44 -30.68
C LYS A 523 34.19 13.16 -29.26
N ASP A 524 35.35 13.70 -28.86
CA ASP A 524 35.86 13.69 -27.48
C ASP A 524 35.86 12.29 -26.80
N GLY A 525 36.15 11.23 -27.56
CA GLY A 525 36.12 9.83 -27.07
C GLY A 525 34.74 9.15 -27.05
N SER A 526 33.67 9.87 -27.45
CA SER A 526 32.31 9.35 -27.57
C SER A 526 31.91 9.04 -29.02
N HIS A 527 31.01 8.08 -29.20
CA HIS A 527 30.43 7.65 -30.48
C HIS A 527 28.90 7.72 -30.42
N SER A 528 28.31 8.78 -30.96
CA SER A 528 26.87 9.00 -31.01
C SER A 528 26.23 8.48 -32.30
N ILE A 529 25.14 7.73 -32.18
CA ILE A 529 24.26 7.29 -33.28
C ILE A 529 22.97 8.12 -33.21
N LEU A 530 22.67 8.91 -34.24
CA LEU A 530 21.55 9.87 -34.27
C LEU A 530 20.50 9.52 -35.33
N ILE A 531 19.31 9.10 -34.90
CA ILE A 531 18.17 8.72 -35.75
C ILE A 531 17.20 9.89 -35.86
N SER A 532 17.10 10.51 -37.04
CA SER A 532 16.30 11.73 -37.24
C SER A 532 14.85 11.42 -37.67
N SER A 533 14.08 10.76 -36.79
CA SER A 533 12.70 10.35 -37.06
C SER A 533 11.71 10.79 -35.96
N LYS A 534 10.70 11.59 -36.35
CA LYS A 534 9.55 11.91 -35.49
C LYS A 534 8.70 10.69 -35.14
N ILE A 535 8.65 9.70 -36.05
CA ILE A 535 7.84 8.50 -35.90
C ILE A 535 8.49 7.56 -34.90
N LEU A 536 9.79 7.27 -35.05
CA LEU A 536 10.49 6.42 -34.10
C LEU A 536 10.54 7.07 -32.70
N ALA A 537 10.71 8.40 -32.64
CA ALA A 537 10.58 9.12 -31.38
C ALA A 537 9.18 8.93 -30.76
N TYR A 538 8.10 8.97 -31.53
CA TYR A 538 6.73 8.66 -31.03
C TYR A 538 6.59 7.20 -30.56
N VAL A 539 7.19 6.22 -31.26
CA VAL A 539 7.19 4.81 -30.81
C VAL A 539 7.81 4.67 -29.42
N PHE A 540 8.99 5.27 -29.20
CA PHE A 540 9.70 5.18 -27.93
C PHE A 540 9.06 6.06 -26.84
N GLU A 541 8.68 7.30 -27.15
CA GLU A 541 8.13 8.29 -26.20
C GLU A 541 6.69 7.97 -25.77
N ASN A 542 5.84 7.47 -26.68
CA ASN A 542 4.39 7.40 -26.47
C ASN A 542 3.82 5.97 -26.52
N ILE A 543 4.27 5.11 -27.42
CA ILE A 543 3.72 3.74 -27.55
C ILE A 543 4.35 2.78 -26.53
N LEU A 544 5.69 2.81 -26.44
CA LEU A 544 6.47 2.01 -25.49
C LEU A 544 6.62 2.69 -24.12
N ASN A 545 6.33 3.99 -24.00
CA ASN A 545 6.50 4.78 -22.78
C ASN A 545 7.95 4.71 -22.20
N CYS A 546 8.96 4.67 -23.07
CA CYS A 546 10.39 4.59 -22.71
C CYS A 546 10.97 5.88 -22.10
N GLY A 547 10.20 6.97 -22.01
CA GLY A 547 10.71 8.31 -21.68
C GLY A 547 11.57 8.95 -22.77
N ILE A 548 12.10 10.15 -22.48
CA ILE A 548 12.91 10.96 -23.41
C ILE A 548 14.33 11.27 -22.91
N ASN A 549 14.59 11.14 -21.60
CA ASN A 549 15.89 11.40 -20.98
C ASN A 549 16.06 10.56 -19.71
N CYS A 550 17.27 10.53 -19.15
CA CYS A 550 17.63 9.70 -17.99
C CYS A 550 16.68 9.85 -16.78
N TYR A 551 16.05 11.01 -16.57
CA TYR A 551 15.15 11.26 -15.44
C TYR A 551 13.78 10.61 -15.58
N ASN A 552 13.27 10.43 -16.81
CA ASN A 552 11.92 9.91 -17.06
C ASN A 552 11.88 8.62 -17.89
N LYS A 553 13.01 7.95 -18.07
CA LYS A 553 13.07 6.59 -18.64
C LYS A 553 12.24 5.59 -17.84
N ASN A 554 11.69 4.60 -18.52
CA ASN A 554 10.95 3.49 -17.92
C ASN A 554 11.04 2.24 -18.82
N ILE A 555 10.85 1.05 -18.25
CA ILE A 555 10.71 -0.19 -19.05
C ILE A 555 9.31 -0.22 -19.68
N PRO A 556 9.18 -0.55 -20.98
CA PRO A 556 7.87 -0.68 -21.61
C PRO A 556 7.02 -1.76 -20.93
N PRO A 557 5.71 -1.50 -20.68
CA PRO A 557 4.79 -2.50 -20.13
C PRO A 557 4.80 -3.84 -20.87
N GLN A 558 5.04 -3.77 -22.19
CA GLN A 558 5.20 -4.90 -23.09
C GLN A 558 6.32 -5.87 -22.69
N MET A 559 7.40 -5.43 -22.03
CA MET A 559 8.53 -6.31 -21.67
C MET A 559 8.15 -7.33 -20.59
N PHE A 560 7.24 -6.98 -19.68
CA PHE A 560 6.86 -7.86 -18.56
C PHE A 560 6.06 -9.08 -19.02
N ASN A 561 5.22 -8.90 -20.05
CA ASN A 561 4.43 -9.98 -20.66
C ASN A 561 5.12 -10.61 -21.88
N ALA A 562 6.30 -10.13 -22.28
CA ALA A 562 7.07 -10.75 -23.38
C ALA A 562 7.61 -12.13 -22.97
N LYS A 563 7.94 -12.96 -23.97
CA LYS A 563 8.57 -14.26 -23.74
C LYS A 563 9.92 -14.14 -23.03
N GLU A 564 10.30 -15.13 -22.23
CA GLU A 564 11.56 -15.12 -21.49
C GLU A 564 12.79 -14.84 -22.38
N GLU A 565 12.90 -15.44 -23.57
CA GLU A 565 14.04 -15.19 -24.46
C GLU A 565 14.07 -13.77 -25.08
N ILE A 566 12.98 -13.02 -24.96
CA ILE A 566 12.88 -11.60 -25.34
C ILE A 566 13.24 -10.71 -24.14
N LYS A 567 12.80 -11.08 -22.92
CA LYS A 567 13.19 -10.43 -21.66
C LYS A 567 14.71 -10.42 -21.48
N TRP A 568 15.38 -11.55 -21.71
CA TRP A 568 16.84 -11.65 -21.62
C TRP A 568 17.58 -10.78 -22.65
N GLU A 569 17.09 -10.71 -23.89
CA GLU A 569 17.69 -9.86 -24.92
C GLU A 569 17.41 -8.37 -24.67
N PHE A 570 16.27 -8.00 -24.09
CA PHE A 570 16.06 -6.64 -23.56
C PHE A 570 17.09 -6.30 -22.48
N LEU A 571 17.28 -7.17 -21.48
CA LEU A 571 18.28 -6.97 -20.43
C LEU A 571 19.71 -6.89 -21.01
N LYS A 572 20.00 -7.63 -22.07
CA LYS A 572 21.31 -7.60 -22.75
C LYS A 572 21.64 -6.22 -23.32
N GLY A 573 20.73 -5.58 -24.06
CA GLY A 573 20.94 -4.20 -24.51
C GLY A 573 21.06 -3.20 -23.37
N LEU A 574 20.30 -3.44 -22.28
CA LEU A 574 20.26 -2.57 -21.11
C LEU A 574 21.56 -2.61 -20.29
N PHE A 575 22.01 -3.79 -19.89
CA PHE A 575 23.24 -3.98 -19.10
C PHE A 575 24.51 -3.68 -19.89
N ARG A 576 24.49 -3.72 -21.23
CA ARG A 576 25.70 -3.44 -22.02
C ARG A 576 26.17 -1.98 -21.92
N GLY A 577 25.24 -1.03 -21.86
CA GLY A 577 25.53 0.39 -21.63
C GLY A 577 25.75 0.69 -20.14
N ASP A 578 24.67 1.01 -19.42
CA ASP A 578 24.64 1.41 -17.98
C ASP A 578 25.11 0.34 -16.97
N GLY A 579 25.65 -0.81 -17.43
CA GLY A 579 26.09 -1.93 -16.59
C GLY A 579 27.60 -2.11 -16.45
N GLY A 580 28.02 -2.41 -15.21
CA GLY A 580 29.41 -2.70 -14.84
C GLY A 580 29.55 -4.03 -14.10
N ILE A 581 30.65 -4.75 -14.34
CA ILE A 581 31.09 -5.89 -13.53
C ILE A 581 32.15 -5.34 -12.56
N VAL A 582 31.93 -5.41 -11.25
CA VAL A 582 32.89 -4.88 -10.26
C VAL A 582 33.60 -6.03 -9.55
N ARG A 583 34.94 -5.96 -9.49
CA ARG A 583 35.78 -6.90 -8.76
C ARG A 583 35.84 -6.49 -7.28
N LEU A 584 35.65 -7.46 -6.39
CA LEU A 584 35.57 -7.29 -4.94
C LEU A 584 36.59 -8.19 -4.24
N ASN A 585 36.96 -7.84 -2.99
CA ASN A 585 37.82 -8.63 -2.11
C ASN A 585 39.15 -9.07 -2.76
N ASN A 586 39.90 -8.13 -3.32
CA ASN A 586 41.14 -8.36 -4.09
C ASN A 586 40.96 -9.40 -5.21
N ASN A 587 40.01 -9.12 -6.11
CA ASN A 587 39.64 -9.95 -7.28
C ASN A 587 39.11 -11.36 -6.96
N LYS A 588 38.76 -11.67 -5.70
CA LYS A 588 38.18 -12.97 -5.33
C LYS A 588 36.69 -13.07 -5.62
N ASN A 589 35.96 -11.95 -5.54
CA ASN A 589 34.52 -11.88 -5.73
C ASN A 589 34.17 -10.94 -6.90
N LEU A 590 32.96 -11.11 -7.43
CA LEU A 590 32.36 -10.28 -8.48
C LEU A 590 30.95 -9.86 -8.03
N ASN A 591 30.53 -8.66 -8.43
CA ASN A 591 29.12 -8.32 -8.55
C ASN A 591 28.85 -7.73 -9.94
N ILE A 592 27.57 -7.47 -10.23
CA ILE A 592 27.16 -6.69 -11.39
C ILE A 592 26.30 -5.53 -10.90
N GLU A 593 26.64 -4.31 -11.32
CA GLU A 593 25.92 -3.09 -10.96
C GLU A 593 25.33 -2.42 -12.20
N PHE A 594 24.13 -1.87 -12.08
CA PHE A 594 23.43 -1.09 -13.09
C PHE A 594 22.95 0.23 -12.47
N ALA A 595 23.23 1.36 -13.11
CA ALA A 595 22.92 2.68 -12.58
C ALA A 595 21.73 3.33 -13.31
N THR A 596 20.83 4.01 -12.60
CA THR A 596 19.84 4.89 -13.22
C THR A 596 19.37 5.99 -12.26
N VAL A 597 18.91 7.13 -12.78
CA VAL A 597 18.32 8.23 -11.98
C VAL A 597 16.79 8.27 -12.03
N SER A 598 16.14 7.43 -12.84
CA SER A 598 14.68 7.32 -12.86
C SER A 598 14.18 6.37 -11.77
N LYS A 599 13.35 6.85 -10.84
CA LYS A 599 12.68 6.01 -9.82
C LYS A 599 11.89 4.88 -10.50
N LYS A 600 11.12 5.20 -11.55
CA LYS A 600 10.33 4.21 -12.31
C LYS A 600 11.21 3.15 -12.96
N MET A 601 12.28 3.55 -13.65
CA MET A 601 13.20 2.60 -14.29
C MET A 601 13.79 1.62 -13.28
N ALA A 602 14.23 2.12 -12.11
CA ALA A 602 14.77 1.26 -11.06
C ALA A 602 13.74 0.27 -10.52
N HIS A 603 12.50 0.71 -10.27
CA HIS A 603 11.42 -0.14 -9.79
C HIS A 603 11.02 -1.20 -10.81
N SER A 604 10.81 -0.77 -12.06
CA SER A 604 10.52 -1.63 -13.20
C SER A 604 11.59 -2.70 -13.43
N LEU A 605 12.88 -2.34 -13.38
CA LEU A 605 13.97 -3.31 -13.55
C LEU A 605 14.02 -4.31 -12.40
N LEU A 606 13.77 -3.88 -11.16
CA LEU A 606 13.74 -4.80 -10.02
C LEU A 606 12.59 -5.81 -10.13
N ILE A 607 11.41 -5.42 -10.61
CA ILE A 607 10.33 -6.38 -10.92
C ILE A 607 10.75 -7.30 -12.06
N LEU A 608 11.27 -6.78 -13.18
CA LEU A 608 11.63 -7.62 -14.33
C LEU A 608 12.70 -8.67 -13.98
N LEU A 609 13.65 -8.32 -13.12
CA LEU A 609 14.63 -9.26 -12.57
C LEU A 609 13.97 -10.30 -11.64
N GLN A 610 13.01 -9.90 -10.80
CA GLN A 610 12.22 -10.83 -9.97
C GLN A 610 11.39 -11.81 -10.84
N LEU A 611 10.80 -11.37 -11.95
CA LEU A 611 10.09 -12.28 -12.86
C LEU A 611 10.99 -13.39 -13.43
N LEU A 612 12.30 -13.14 -13.54
CA LEU A 612 13.33 -14.10 -13.99
C LEU A 612 14.01 -14.84 -12.83
N GLY A 613 13.49 -14.73 -11.59
CA GLY A 613 14.06 -15.37 -10.39
C GLY A 613 15.35 -14.73 -9.87
N ILE A 614 15.68 -13.53 -10.33
CA ILE A 614 16.92 -12.79 -10.05
C ILE A 614 16.67 -11.76 -8.95
N VAL A 615 17.16 -12.07 -7.75
CA VAL A 615 17.00 -11.23 -6.58
C VAL A 615 18.20 -10.27 -6.51
N ALA A 616 18.02 -9.11 -7.15
CA ALA A 616 18.97 -8.01 -7.09
C ALA A 616 18.76 -7.15 -5.82
N SER A 617 19.82 -6.48 -5.37
CA SER A 617 19.75 -5.39 -4.38
C SER A 617 19.71 -4.02 -5.06
N VAL A 618 19.42 -2.95 -4.31
CA VAL A 618 19.51 -1.57 -4.80
C VAL A 618 20.18 -0.69 -3.74
N LYS A 619 21.17 0.11 -4.15
CA LYS A 619 21.81 1.13 -3.32
C LYS A 619 21.41 2.50 -3.85
N LYS A 620 20.99 3.40 -2.97
CA LYS A 620 20.74 4.81 -3.30
C LYS A 620 21.99 5.63 -3.06
N CYS A 621 22.28 6.60 -3.92
CA CYS A 621 23.33 7.59 -3.69
C CYS A 621 23.02 8.93 -4.34
N TYR A 622 23.42 10.00 -3.67
CA TYR A 622 23.73 11.27 -4.35
C TYR A 622 25.16 11.20 -4.87
N ASN A 623 25.42 11.86 -6.00
CA ASN A 623 26.76 11.99 -6.57
C ASN A 623 27.19 13.45 -6.39
N ASN A 624 28.44 13.73 -6.03
CA ASN A 624 28.93 15.07 -5.69
C ASN A 624 28.75 16.13 -6.79
N LYS A 625 28.38 15.72 -8.01
CA LYS A 625 28.09 16.57 -9.18
C LYS A 625 26.60 16.60 -9.59
N SER A 626 25.70 15.96 -8.84
CA SER A 626 24.28 15.78 -9.20
C SER A 626 23.35 16.02 -8.00
N THR A 627 22.38 16.90 -8.17
CA THR A 627 21.25 17.07 -7.24
C THR A 627 20.26 15.90 -7.27
N THR A 628 20.26 15.12 -8.36
CA THR A 628 19.35 13.98 -8.53
C THR A 628 19.94 12.70 -7.94
N MET A 629 19.15 12.00 -7.13
CA MET A 629 19.51 10.71 -6.54
C MET A 629 19.57 9.61 -7.61
N ALA A 630 20.63 8.80 -7.56
CA ALA A 630 20.82 7.61 -8.38
C ALA A 630 20.46 6.33 -7.62
N TYR A 631 19.95 5.35 -8.36
CA TYR A 631 19.64 4.00 -7.94
C TYR A 631 20.64 3.06 -8.61
N ILE A 632 21.47 2.41 -7.82
CA ILE A 632 22.46 1.44 -8.25
C ILE A 632 21.92 0.04 -7.93
N ILE A 633 21.37 -0.64 -8.92
CA ILE A 633 20.86 -2.01 -8.80
C ILE A 633 22.06 -2.97 -8.87
N ARG A 634 22.19 -3.86 -7.89
CA ARG A 634 23.38 -4.72 -7.71
C ARG A 634 22.99 -6.19 -7.60
N ILE A 635 23.39 -6.99 -8.58
CA ILE A 635 23.25 -8.45 -8.59
C ILE A 635 24.48 -9.08 -7.92
N ASN A 636 24.22 -9.93 -6.92
CA ASN A 636 25.21 -10.69 -6.16
C ASN A 636 24.85 -12.19 -6.17
N GLY A 637 25.77 -13.05 -5.74
CA GLY A 637 25.59 -14.50 -5.72
C GLY A 637 25.96 -15.15 -7.06
N LEU A 638 26.75 -16.22 -7.03
CA LEU A 638 27.50 -16.69 -8.19
C LEU A 638 26.64 -17.03 -9.40
N GLU A 639 25.54 -17.75 -9.20
CA GLU A 639 24.61 -18.14 -10.27
C GLU A 639 23.98 -16.91 -10.97
N GLN A 640 23.51 -15.94 -10.18
CA GLN A 640 22.89 -14.71 -10.71
C GLN A 640 23.93 -13.85 -11.44
N VAL A 641 25.15 -13.79 -10.93
CA VAL A 641 26.28 -13.08 -11.55
C VAL A 641 26.75 -13.76 -12.83
N LYS A 642 26.69 -15.10 -12.96
CA LYS A 642 26.93 -15.79 -14.24
C LYS A 642 25.83 -15.46 -15.26
N LYS A 643 24.55 -15.64 -14.89
CA LYS A 643 23.38 -15.37 -15.76
C LYS A 643 23.33 -13.95 -16.32
N ILE A 644 23.57 -12.92 -15.49
CA ILE A 644 23.66 -11.53 -16.00
C ILE A 644 25.04 -11.24 -16.62
N GLY A 645 26.11 -11.91 -16.16
CA GLY A 645 27.47 -11.77 -16.67
C GLY A 645 27.58 -12.09 -18.16
N GLU A 646 26.98 -13.20 -18.59
CA GLU A 646 26.96 -13.66 -19.98
C GLU A 646 26.37 -12.63 -20.96
N LEU A 647 25.49 -11.72 -20.48
CA LEU A 647 24.92 -10.64 -21.31
C LEU A 647 25.98 -9.65 -21.81
N PHE A 648 27.09 -9.47 -21.08
CA PHE A 648 28.15 -8.52 -21.42
C PHE A 648 28.99 -8.91 -22.65
N GLY A 649 28.85 -10.13 -23.18
CA GLY A 649 29.63 -10.60 -24.34
C GLY A 649 31.12 -10.71 -24.01
N LYS A 650 32.00 -10.22 -24.88
CA LYS A 650 33.47 -10.31 -24.71
C LYS A 650 33.97 -9.68 -23.40
N LYS A 651 33.25 -8.67 -22.89
CA LYS A 651 33.52 -8.02 -21.59
C LYS A 651 33.41 -9.01 -20.42
N TRP A 652 32.64 -10.10 -20.54
CA TRP A 652 32.52 -11.17 -19.52
C TRP A 652 33.69 -12.15 -19.49
N GLU A 653 34.30 -12.47 -20.64
CA GLU A 653 35.40 -13.43 -20.77
C GLU A 653 36.55 -13.08 -19.80
N ASN A 654 36.86 -11.79 -19.68
CA ASN A 654 37.84 -11.18 -18.77
C ASN A 654 37.54 -11.34 -17.26
N TYR A 655 36.45 -12.02 -16.90
CA TYR A 655 36.01 -12.30 -15.52
C TYR A 655 35.57 -13.76 -15.33
N LYS A 656 35.54 -14.57 -16.40
CA LYS A 656 35.06 -15.96 -16.35
C LYS A 656 35.90 -16.82 -15.40
N ASP A 657 37.22 -16.73 -15.49
CA ASP A 657 38.15 -17.46 -14.61
C ASP A 657 37.91 -17.11 -13.13
N ILE A 658 37.63 -15.84 -12.84
CA ILE A 658 37.27 -15.39 -11.49
C ILE A 658 35.96 -16.05 -11.07
N ALA A 659 34.93 -16.05 -11.93
CA ALA A 659 33.64 -16.71 -11.72
C ALA A 659 33.70 -18.25 -11.65
N GLU A 660 34.80 -18.88 -12.06
CA GLU A 660 35.01 -20.33 -11.97
C GLU A 660 35.93 -20.72 -10.80
N SER A 661 36.76 -19.79 -10.29
CA SER A 661 37.65 -20.00 -9.14
C SER A 661 36.95 -20.14 -7.77
N TYR A 662 35.63 -19.92 -7.68
CA TYR A 662 34.85 -19.95 -6.45
C TYR A 662 34.77 -21.36 -5.83
N LYS A 663 35.69 -21.68 -4.90
CA LYS A 663 35.68 -22.96 -4.15
C LYS A 663 34.48 -23.17 -3.21
N ARG A 664 33.56 -22.20 -3.09
CA ARG A 664 32.30 -22.33 -2.33
C ARG A 664 31.20 -21.54 -3.03
N ASN A 665 30.06 -22.18 -3.26
CA ASN A 665 28.77 -21.48 -3.40
C ASN A 665 28.43 -20.91 -2.01
N ILE A 666 28.81 -19.66 -1.77
CA ILE A 666 28.33 -18.91 -0.61
C ILE A 666 26.87 -18.54 -0.91
N GLU A 667 25.97 -18.82 0.03
CA GLU A 667 24.57 -18.40 -0.06
C GLU A 667 24.46 -16.90 -0.33
N PRO A 668 23.46 -16.44 -1.11
CA PRO A 668 23.38 -15.05 -1.51
C PRO A 668 23.13 -14.15 -0.30
N LEU A 669 24.16 -13.39 0.09
CA LEU A 669 24.17 -12.57 1.30
C LEU A 669 22.99 -11.58 1.34
N GLY A 670 22.19 -11.68 2.40
CA GLY A 670 21.14 -10.72 2.71
C GLY A 670 19.74 -11.05 2.19
N TYR A 671 19.44 -12.30 1.82
CA TYR A 671 18.08 -12.85 1.76
C TYR A 671 18.11 -14.38 1.85
N LYS A 672 16.94 -15.03 2.04
CA LYS A 672 16.79 -16.49 1.85
C LYS A 672 15.85 -16.76 0.66
N LYS A 673 16.01 -17.90 -0.02
CA LYS A 673 15.04 -18.35 -1.04
C LYS A 673 14.04 -19.34 -0.43
N SER A 674 12.77 -19.20 -0.80
CA SER A 674 11.78 -20.28 -0.86
C SER A 674 11.67 -20.73 -2.33
N ASP A 675 10.65 -21.51 -2.70
CA ASP A 675 10.45 -21.90 -4.10
C ASP A 675 10.01 -20.71 -4.97
N ASN A 676 9.04 -19.92 -4.50
CA ASN A 676 8.37 -18.87 -5.29
C ASN A 676 8.60 -17.43 -4.79
N PHE A 677 9.37 -17.24 -3.72
CA PHE A 677 9.67 -15.91 -3.16
C PHE A 677 11.03 -15.83 -2.46
N ALA A 678 11.57 -14.62 -2.41
CA ALA A 678 12.72 -14.30 -1.58
C ALA A 678 12.26 -13.72 -0.23
N ILE A 679 12.93 -14.13 0.83
CA ILE A 679 12.69 -13.70 2.21
C ILE A 679 13.65 -12.57 2.54
N LEU A 680 13.09 -11.38 2.71
CA LEU A 680 13.81 -10.19 3.14
C LEU A 680 13.56 -9.96 4.63
N GLU A 681 14.40 -9.15 5.26
CA GLU A 681 14.32 -8.78 6.68
C GLU A 681 14.29 -7.25 6.77
N VAL A 682 13.43 -6.70 7.61
CA VAL A 682 13.45 -5.29 8.00
C VAL A 682 14.82 -4.98 8.62
N LYS A 683 15.47 -3.90 8.17
CA LYS A 683 16.82 -3.50 8.60
C LYS A 683 16.92 -2.10 9.19
N GLU A 684 15.95 -1.24 8.91
CA GLU A 684 15.92 0.14 9.38
C GLU A 684 14.47 0.61 9.29
N ILE A 685 13.84 1.02 10.39
CA ILE A 685 12.47 1.56 10.37
C ILE A 685 12.55 3.09 10.47
N ILE A 686 12.53 3.75 9.31
CA ILE A 686 13.00 5.13 9.11
C ILE A 686 11.87 6.14 9.14
N LYS A 687 12.19 7.32 9.66
CA LYS A 687 11.55 8.03 10.78
C LYS A 687 11.61 9.56 10.53
N GLU A 688 11.07 10.09 9.40
CA GLU A 688 11.15 11.52 8.96
C GLU A 688 9.84 12.28 8.48
N HIS A 689 8.58 11.91 8.86
CA HIS A 689 7.27 12.66 8.84
C HIS A 689 6.50 12.83 7.44
N TYR A 690 5.15 12.77 7.06
CA TYR A 690 4.52 13.22 5.70
C TYR A 690 3.38 14.28 5.70
N SER A 691 3.49 15.38 4.93
CA SER A 691 2.38 16.28 4.50
C SER A 691 1.84 16.03 3.09
N GLY A 692 0.62 15.50 2.93
CA GLY A 692 -0.07 15.63 1.63
C GLY A 692 -1.27 14.73 1.42
N TYR A 693 -1.62 14.51 0.15
CA TYR A 693 -2.58 13.46 -0.18
C TYR A 693 -1.92 12.11 -0.06
N VAL A 694 -2.46 11.24 0.79
CA VAL A 694 -2.20 9.81 0.74
C VAL A 694 -3.30 9.10 -0.06
N TYR A 695 -2.96 7.91 -0.50
CA TYR A 695 -3.72 7.14 -1.46
C TYR A 695 -3.89 5.71 -0.95
N SER A 696 -5.02 5.09 -1.19
CA SER A 696 -5.29 3.68 -0.85
C SER A 696 -5.98 3.01 -2.02
N VAL A 697 -5.60 1.77 -2.30
CA VAL A 697 -6.16 0.97 -3.38
C VAL A 697 -6.68 -0.35 -2.83
N GLU A 698 -7.72 -0.87 -3.44
CA GLU A 698 -8.25 -2.20 -3.20
C GLU A 698 -8.35 -2.93 -4.53
N THR A 699 -7.90 -4.18 -4.58
CA THR A 699 -8.03 -5.10 -5.74
C THR A 699 -8.88 -6.35 -5.39
N GLU A 700 -8.44 -7.60 -5.54
CA GLU A 700 -9.30 -8.76 -5.19
C GLU A 700 -9.01 -9.45 -3.85
N ASN A 701 -7.77 -9.87 -3.59
CA ASN A 701 -7.39 -10.94 -2.64
C ASN A 701 -6.57 -10.49 -1.40
N SER A 702 -6.90 -9.33 -0.86
CA SER A 702 -6.21 -8.60 0.23
C SER A 702 -4.70 -8.30 0.10
N LEU A 703 -3.98 -8.82 -0.92
CA LEU A 703 -2.53 -8.70 -1.12
C LEU A 703 -2.08 -7.95 -2.40
N LEU A 704 -1.14 -7.01 -2.39
CA LEU A 704 -0.62 -6.36 -3.63
C LEU A 704 0.91 -6.19 -3.66
N ILE A 705 1.49 -6.12 -4.87
CA ILE A 705 2.90 -5.84 -5.12
C ILE A 705 3.09 -4.34 -5.41
N THR A 706 3.96 -3.71 -4.62
CA THR A 706 4.19 -2.27 -4.64
C THR A 706 5.70 -2.00 -4.63
N SER A 707 6.17 -0.90 -4.03
CA SER A 707 7.54 -0.38 -4.16
C SER A 707 8.61 -1.46 -4.06
N TYR A 708 9.53 -1.42 -5.02
CA TYR A 708 10.65 -2.35 -5.22
C TYR A 708 10.29 -3.87 -5.27
N GLY A 709 9.01 -4.25 -5.31
CA GLY A 709 8.51 -5.64 -5.35
C GLY A 709 7.96 -6.19 -4.04
N ILE A 710 7.82 -5.36 -2.99
CA ILE A 710 7.36 -5.81 -1.67
C ILE A 710 5.86 -6.13 -1.69
N LEU A 711 5.47 -7.17 -0.95
CA LEU A 711 4.07 -7.60 -0.75
C LEU A 711 3.40 -6.93 0.45
N ILE A 712 2.20 -6.35 0.26
CA ILE A 712 1.50 -5.48 1.23
C ILE A 712 -0.03 -5.72 1.25
N HIS A 713 -0.72 -5.28 2.31
CA HIS A 713 -2.16 -5.49 2.57
C HIS A 713 -2.95 -4.17 2.66
N ASN A 714 -4.29 -4.21 2.73
CA ASN A 714 -5.19 -3.04 2.71
C ASN A 714 -6.01 -2.78 4.00
N CYS A 715 -6.68 -1.62 4.05
CA CYS A 715 -6.97 -0.78 5.23
C CYS A 715 -8.30 -1.05 6.00
N PHE A 716 -8.64 -0.20 6.99
CA PHE A 716 -9.41 -0.67 8.18
C PHE A 716 -10.50 0.22 8.86
N PRO A 717 -11.32 1.08 8.20
CA PRO A 717 -12.55 1.62 8.82
C PRO A 717 -13.66 0.53 8.89
N LYS A 718 -13.33 -0.59 9.54
CA LYS A 718 -13.82 -1.93 9.14
C LYS A 718 -15.30 -2.14 9.33
N ASP A 719 -15.81 -2.14 10.55
CA ASP A 719 -17.15 -2.71 10.79
C ASP A 719 -18.27 -1.89 10.14
N VAL A 720 -18.08 -0.58 9.95
CA VAL A 720 -19.00 0.27 9.18
C VAL A 720 -18.99 -0.12 7.71
N LYS A 721 -17.81 -0.23 7.07
CA LYS A 721 -17.70 -0.61 5.65
C LYS A 721 -18.03 -2.07 5.38
N ALA A 722 -17.70 -2.97 6.30
CA ALA A 722 -18.06 -4.38 6.24
C ALA A 722 -19.56 -4.60 6.47
N LEU A 723 -20.26 -3.72 7.20
CA LEU A 723 -21.72 -3.75 7.23
C LEU A 723 -22.34 -3.16 5.96
N ILE A 724 -21.84 -2.02 5.47
CA ILE A 724 -22.23 -1.49 4.14
C ILE A 724 -22.10 -2.58 3.08
N LYS A 725 -20.97 -3.30 3.06
CA LYS A 725 -20.73 -4.36 2.09
C LYS A 725 -21.58 -5.61 2.34
N GLN A 726 -21.88 -5.98 3.59
CA GLN A 726 -22.85 -7.05 3.86
C GLN A 726 -24.26 -6.68 3.37
N PHE A 727 -24.68 -5.41 3.41
CA PHE A 727 -25.92 -4.98 2.76
C PHE A 727 -25.83 -5.08 1.23
N GLU A 728 -24.76 -4.54 0.61
CA GLU A 728 -24.56 -4.58 -0.84
C GLU A 728 -24.48 -6.02 -1.40
N ASN A 729 -23.79 -6.93 -0.70
CA ASN A 729 -23.71 -8.36 -1.06
C ASN A 729 -25.07 -9.08 -1.00
N ASN A 730 -26.05 -8.53 -0.26
CA ASN A 730 -27.43 -9.01 -0.20
C ASN A 730 -28.38 -8.20 -1.12
N ASN A 731 -27.83 -7.33 -1.98
CA ASN A 731 -28.57 -6.42 -2.87
C ASN A 731 -29.48 -5.40 -2.15
N ILE A 732 -29.06 -4.94 -0.96
CA ILE A 732 -29.74 -3.92 -0.15
C ILE A 732 -28.88 -2.66 -0.14
N GLU A 733 -29.48 -1.48 -0.34
CA GLU A 733 -28.75 -0.19 -0.38
C GLU A 733 -28.74 0.51 1.00
N PRO A 734 -27.59 0.62 1.69
CA PRO A 734 -27.52 1.07 3.08
C PRO A 734 -27.37 2.61 3.21
N ILE A 735 -28.35 3.36 2.71
CA ILE A 735 -28.35 4.83 2.59
C ILE A 735 -27.84 5.53 3.87
N LEU A 736 -28.39 5.19 5.03
CA LEU A 736 -28.06 5.83 6.32
C LEU A 736 -26.60 5.60 6.75
N ILE A 737 -26.05 4.42 6.47
CA ILE A 737 -24.68 4.05 6.89
C ILE A 737 -23.65 4.67 5.93
N LYS A 738 -23.98 4.78 4.63
CA LYS A 738 -23.19 5.55 3.66
C LYS A 738 -23.16 7.05 4.02
N ALA A 739 -24.30 7.64 4.40
CA ALA A 739 -24.34 9.02 4.90
C ALA A 739 -23.49 9.21 6.18
N THR A 740 -23.53 8.24 7.09
CA THR A 740 -22.72 8.25 8.33
C THR A 740 -21.22 8.39 8.07
N ASP A 741 -20.67 7.68 7.07
CA ASP A 741 -19.23 7.75 6.73
C ASP A 741 -18.85 9.09 6.07
N ILE A 742 -19.73 9.64 5.21
CA ILE A 742 -19.53 10.93 4.54
C ILE A 742 -19.51 12.08 5.55
N VAL A 743 -20.52 12.17 6.43
CA VAL A 743 -20.62 13.22 7.46
C VAL A 743 -19.39 13.22 8.37
N ASN A 744 -18.90 12.03 8.69
CA ASN A 744 -17.69 11.83 9.49
C ASN A 744 -16.42 12.39 8.83
N GLU A 745 -16.16 12.14 7.54
CA GLU A 745 -14.98 12.70 6.85
C GLU A 745 -15.09 14.22 6.60
N GLU A 746 -16.31 14.78 6.49
CA GLU A 746 -16.52 16.23 6.42
C GLU A 746 -16.46 16.93 7.79
N GLN A 747 -16.45 16.21 8.91
CA GLN A 747 -16.44 16.82 10.25
C GLN A 747 -15.09 17.46 10.60
N ILE A 748 -13.99 16.77 10.31
CA ILE A 748 -12.63 17.26 10.61
C ILE A 748 -12.29 18.53 9.83
N LYS A 749 -12.65 18.55 8.54
CA LYS A 749 -12.47 19.70 7.63
C LYS A 749 -13.24 20.92 8.12
N TRP A 750 -14.49 20.72 8.54
CA TRP A 750 -15.33 21.77 9.10
C TRP A 750 -14.74 22.37 10.39
N PHE A 751 -14.20 21.53 11.29
CA PHE A 751 -13.55 22.02 12.51
C PHE A 751 -12.24 22.77 12.23
N PHE A 752 -11.42 22.27 11.30
CA PHE A 752 -10.24 22.99 10.83
C PHE A 752 -10.60 24.36 10.23
N GLU A 753 -11.62 24.43 9.36
CA GLU A 753 -12.08 25.71 8.83
C GLU A 753 -12.62 26.64 9.95
N LYS A 754 -13.12 26.14 11.09
CA LYS A 754 -13.45 27.00 12.26
C LYS A 754 -12.21 27.69 12.84
N ILE A 755 -11.05 27.00 12.90
CA ILE A 755 -9.77 27.58 13.33
C ILE A 755 -9.27 28.62 12.31
N LYS A 756 -9.33 28.28 11.02
CA LYS A 756 -8.91 29.14 9.91
C LYS A 756 -9.80 30.38 9.76
N ASN A 757 -11.11 30.29 10.03
CA ASN A 757 -12.01 31.44 10.06
C ASN A 757 -11.70 32.42 11.21
N TYR A 758 -11.03 31.97 12.28
CA TYR A 758 -10.62 32.84 13.39
C TYR A 758 -9.31 33.61 13.10
N TYR A 759 -8.26 32.90 12.63
CA TYR A 759 -6.94 33.51 12.39
C TYR A 759 -6.72 34.01 10.94
N GLY A 760 -7.54 33.57 9.99
CA GLY A 760 -7.33 33.80 8.56
C GLY A 760 -6.19 32.94 8.00
N ASN A 761 -4.95 33.43 8.14
CA ASN A 761 -3.74 32.71 7.75
C ASN A 761 -3.08 32.09 8.99
N LEU A 762 -2.73 30.81 8.93
CA LEU A 762 -2.13 30.08 10.05
C LEU A 762 -0.59 30.08 10.01
N ASN A 763 0.03 30.63 8.96
CA ASN A 763 1.47 30.61 8.78
C ASN A 763 2.20 31.30 9.95
N GLY A 764 3.05 30.55 10.66
CA GLY A 764 3.79 30.99 11.85
C GLY A 764 2.97 31.01 13.16
N LYS A 765 1.67 30.67 13.16
CA LYS A 765 0.87 30.54 14.38
C LYS A 765 1.19 29.26 15.13
N THR A 766 1.30 29.32 16.46
CA THR A 766 1.63 28.16 17.30
C THR A 766 0.40 27.58 18.00
N PHE A 767 0.19 26.26 17.95
CA PHE A 767 -0.95 25.58 18.57
C PHE A 767 -0.51 24.48 19.54
N ALA A 768 -1.07 24.40 20.74
CA ALA A 768 -1.00 23.16 21.53
C ALA A 768 -2.10 22.21 21.06
N VAL A 769 -1.81 20.92 20.87
CA VAL A 769 -2.80 19.86 20.58
C VAL A 769 -2.72 18.80 21.68
N LEU A 770 -3.83 18.65 22.40
CA LEU A 770 -3.91 17.87 23.63
C LEU A 770 -4.72 16.58 23.42
N GLY A 771 -4.01 15.45 23.55
CA GLY A 771 -4.45 14.11 23.22
C GLY A 771 -4.15 13.75 21.77
N LEU A 772 -3.40 12.65 21.56
CA LEU A 772 -2.83 12.25 20.27
C LEU A 772 -3.42 10.91 19.80
N ALA A 773 -3.72 10.00 20.74
CA ALA A 773 -4.43 8.75 20.49
C ALA A 773 -5.85 9.00 19.93
N PHE A 774 -6.52 7.95 19.43
CA PHE A 774 -7.88 8.12 18.90
C PHE A 774 -8.94 8.32 20.01
N LYS A 775 -8.60 7.94 21.26
CA LYS A 775 -9.39 8.00 22.51
C LYS A 775 -8.43 8.02 23.72
N PRO A 776 -8.91 8.27 24.96
CA PRO A 776 -8.08 8.16 26.17
C PRO A 776 -7.52 6.74 26.38
N ASN A 777 -6.43 6.64 27.16
CA ASN A 777 -5.88 5.39 27.73
C ASN A 777 -5.48 4.29 26.72
N THR A 778 -5.36 4.59 25.43
CA THR A 778 -4.79 3.68 24.43
C THR A 778 -3.53 4.28 23.82
N ASP A 779 -2.58 3.42 23.42
CA ASP A 779 -1.45 3.83 22.60
C ASP A 779 -1.76 3.83 21.09
N ASP A 780 -2.95 3.34 20.72
CA ASP A 780 -3.39 3.30 19.34
C ASP A 780 -3.73 4.70 18.79
N LEU A 781 -3.02 5.06 17.72
CA LEU A 781 -3.28 6.27 16.94
C LEU A 781 -3.91 5.97 15.58
N ARG A 782 -4.17 4.70 15.21
CA ARG A 782 -4.96 4.35 14.01
C ARG A 782 -6.23 5.20 14.03
N GLU A 783 -6.66 5.65 12.86
CA GLU A 783 -7.91 6.36 12.70
C GLU A 783 -8.05 7.69 13.51
N SER A 784 -7.00 8.15 14.19
CA SER A 784 -7.06 9.30 15.09
C SER A 784 -7.39 10.60 14.34
N ARG A 785 -8.24 11.41 14.97
CA ARG A 785 -8.59 12.76 14.48
C ARG A 785 -7.77 13.87 15.15
N ALA A 786 -7.02 13.57 16.21
CA ALA A 786 -5.97 14.46 16.69
C ALA A 786 -4.90 14.62 15.60
N ILE A 787 -4.43 13.46 15.12
CA ILE A 787 -3.68 13.22 13.88
C ILE A 787 -4.30 14.08 12.77
N LYS A 788 -5.49 13.74 12.24
CA LYS A 788 -6.16 14.49 11.13
C LYS A 788 -6.44 15.99 11.37
N LEU A 789 -6.11 16.58 12.52
CA LEU A 789 -6.20 18.03 12.78
C LEU A 789 -4.85 18.72 12.87
N ILE A 790 -3.87 18.10 13.56
CA ILE A 790 -2.46 18.53 13.54
C ILE A 790 -2.02 18.70 12.09
N ASP A 791 -2.52 17.80 11.23
CA ASP A 791 -2.58 17.87 9.79
C ASP A 791 -2.73 19.29 9.21
N MET A 792 -3.97 19.75 9.13
CA MET A 792 -4.40 20.88 8.32
C MET A 792 -3.84 22.22 8.85
N LEU A 793 -3.49 22.25 10.14
CA LEU A 793 -2.75 23.33 10.79
C LEU A 793 -1.34 23.46 10.22
N LEU A 794 -0.56 22.37 10.29
CA LEU A 794 0.83 22.33 9.81
C LEU A 794 0.89 22.63 8.31
N GLU A 795 0.00 22.05 7.51
CA GLU A 795 -0.17 22.33 6.07
C GLU A 795 -0.34 23.82 5.76
N SER A 796 -0.99 24.56 6.67
CA SER A 796 -1.24 26.00 6.55
C SER A 796 -0.09 26.85 7.11
N GLY A 797 1.08 26.24 7.34
CA GLY A 797 2.29 26.88 7.85
C GLY A 797 2.34 27.04 9.37
N ALA A 798 1.44 26.41 10.13
CA ALA A 798 1.44 26.52 11.58
C ALA A 798 2.59 25.75 12.25
N ILE A 799 2.83 26.11 13.52
CA ILE A 799 3.64 25.38 14.51
C ILE A 799 2.64 24.67 15.43
N VAL A 800 2.92 23.45 15.87
CA VAL A 800 2.11 22.67 16.81
C VAL A 800 2.99 22.20 17.99
N LYS A 801 2.38 21.89 19.13
CA LYS A 801 2.99 21.18 20.27
C LYS A 801 2.03 20.08 20.72
N GLY A 802 2.47 18.82 20.73
CA GLY A 802 1.65 17.66 21.03
C GLY A 802 1.87 17.09 22.43
N PHE A 803 0.81 16.68 23.10
CA PHE A 803 0.88 15.99 24.41
C PHE A 803 -0.19 14.90 24.52
N ASP A 804 0.15 13.78 25.16
CA ASP A 804 -0.78 12.71 25.57
C ASP A 804 -0.30 12.12 26.90
N TYR A 805 -1.21 11.68 27.78
CA TYR A 805 -0.81 11.10 29.08
C TYR A 805 -0.20 9.71 28.91
N VAL A 806 -0.69 8.90 27.97
CA VAL A 806 -0.15 7.55 27.75
C VAL A 806 1.25 7.70 27.14
N GLU A 807 2.28 7.29 27.89
CA GLU A 807 3.67 7.29 27.40
C GLU A 807 3.77 6.54 26.09
N LYS A 808 3.10 5.39 25.97
CA LYS A 808 3.09 4.63 24.71
C LYS A 808 2.33 5.34 23.58
N ALA A 809 1.38 6.24 23.84
CA ALA A 809 0.79 7.11 22.82
C ALA A 809 1.73 8.25 22.43
N ARG A 810 2.48 8.85 23.36
CA ARG A 810 3.54 9.82 23.03
C ARG A 810 4.68 9.16 22.29
N GLU A 811 5.16 8.00 22.73
CA GLU A 811 6.08 7.16 21.97
C GLU A 811 5.49 6.84 20.61
N ASN A 812 4.26 6.34 20.50
CA ASN A 812 3.67 6.03 19.20
C ASN A 812 3.47 7.28 18.35
N THR A 813 3.37 8.47 18.94
CA THR A 813 3.27 9.74 18.21
C THR A 813 4.63 10.30 17.87
N ILE A 814 5.69 10.02 18.64
CA ILE A 814 7.11 10.32 18.36
C ILE A 814 7.75 9.22 17.49
N ASN A 815 7.12 8.04 17.44
CA ASN A 815 7.44 6.92 16.57
C ASN A 815 6.75 7.11 15.23
N MET A 816 5.43 7.36 15.16
CA MET A 816 4.84 8.31 14.19
C MET A 816 5.53 9.70 14.37
N TYR A 817 5.23 10.75 13.64
CA TYR A 817 5.88 12.09 13.64
C TYR A 817 7.43 12.23 13.56
N LYS A 818 8.22 11.28 14.07
CA LYS A 818 9.43 10.83 13.38
C LYS A 818 8.99 9.98 12.18
N LEU A 819 8.56 8.71 12.26
CA LEU A 819 7.83 7.96 11.19
C LEU A 819 8.24 8.03 9.69
N ASP A 820 8.05 9.16 9.02
CA ASP A 820 7.88 9.22 7.55
C ASP A 820 9.05 9.88 6.74
N LYS A 821 8.89 10.94 5.88
CA LYS A 821 9.84 11.77 5.07
C LYS A 821 9.37 13.18 4.57
N SER A 822 8.09 13.42 4.24
CA SER A 822 7.54 14.67 3.66
C SER A 822 6.63 15.66 4.50
N LYS A 823 6.39 15.47 5.82
CA LYS A 823 6.03 16.40 6.93
C LYS A 823 7.36 16.70 7.64
N GLY A 824 8.51 16.14 7.24
CA GLY A 824 9.80 16.36 7.92
C GLY A 824 10.15 17.84 8.05
N PHE A 825 9.58 18.64 7.16
CA PHE A 825 9.47 20.10 7.21
C PHE A 825 8.86 20.66 8.52
N TYR A 826 7.88 19.99 9.14
CA TYR A 826 7.40 20.28 10.48
C TYR A 826 8.07 19.43 11.58
N GLY A 827 9.15 18.70 11.33
CA GLY A 827 10.06 18.33 12.41
C GLY A 827 10.61 19.57 13.13
N TYR A 828 10.59 20.72 12.45
CA TYR A 828 10.87 22.06 12.97
C TYR A 828 9.65 22.79 13.55
N ASN A 829 8.44 22.32 13.27
CA ASN A 829 7.19 22.98 13.66
C ASN A 829 6.34 22.16 14.64
N LEU A 830 6.56 20.86 14.84
CA LEU A 830 5.95 20.09 15.93
C LEU A 830 6.97 19.73 17.01
N TYR A 831 6.53 19.91 18.25
CA TYR A 831 7.20 19.39 19.44
C TYR A 831 6.23 18.48 20.20
N VAL A 832 6.44 17.16 20.19
CA VAL A 832 5.74 16.25 21.13
C VAL A 832 6.54 16.21 22.44
N LEU A 833 5.88 16.43 23.56
CA LEU A 833 6.52 16.68 24.87
C LEU A 833 5.89 15.82 25.96
N ASP A 834 6.69 15.51 26.99
CA ASP A 834 6.27 14.71 28.15
C ASP A 834 5.58 15.52 29.26
N ASP A 835 5.58 16.85 29.18
CA ASP A 835 4.90 17.75 30.13
C ASP A 835 3.87 18.64 29.44
N LEU A 836 2.70 18.78 30.08
CA LEU A 836 1.59 19.59 29.60
C LEU A 836 1.89 21.10 29.65
N TYR A 837 2.62 21.56 30.67
CA TYR A 837 2.83 22.99 30.91
C TYR A 837 3.83 23.60 29.92
N GLU A 838 4.91 22.90 29.57
CA GLU A 838 5.79 23.28 28.46
C GLU A 838 5.12 23.12 27.08
N THR A 839 4.09 22.26 26.97
CA THR A 839 3.26 22.10 25.75
C THR A 839 2.39 23.34 25.50
N VAL A 840 1.75 23.94 26.52
CA VAL A 840 0.94 25.16 26.33
C VAL A 840 1.75 26.46 26.28
N LYS A 841 3.04 26.42 26.65
CA LYS A 841 3.91 27.59 26.76
C LYS A 841 4.18 28.28 25.42
N ASN A 842 3.92 29.58 25.36
CA ASN A 842 4.07 30.48 24.21
C ASN A 842 3.28 30.07 22.95
N VAL A 843 2.12 29.40 23.10
CA VAL A 843 1.23 29.11 21.97
C VAL A 843 0.23 30.24 21.69
N ASP A 844 -0.21 30.39 20.45
CA ASP A 844 -1.27 31.32 20.03
C ASP A 844 -2.67 30.75 20.32
N GLY A 845 -2.83 29.42 20.39
CA GLY A 845 -4.08 28.79 20.83
C GLY A 845 -3.88 27.34 21.30
N ILE A 846 -4.80 26.86 22.13
CA ILE A 846 -4.87 25.47 22.56
C ILE A 846 -5.95 24.73 21.75
N ILE A 847 -5.76 23.45 21.50
CA ILE A 847 -6.66 22.59 20.75
C ILE A 847 -6.80 21.27 21.52
N ILE A 848 -8.02 20.79 21.70
CA ILE A 848 -8.32 19.55 22.42
C ILE A 848 -8.91 18.54 21.44
N THR A 849 -8.35 17.33 21.44
CA THR A 849 -8.61 16.32 20.41
C THR A 849 -8.96 14.94 20.97
N VAL A 850 -8.82 14.72 22.28
CA VAL A 850 -9.17 13.49 23.02
C VAL A 850 -9.91 13.84 24.33
N GLU A 851 -10.80 12.97 24.79
CA GLU A 851 -11.65 13.16 25.98
C GLU A 851 -10.93 12.87 27.32
N TYR A 852 -9.72 13.41 27.51
CA TYR A 852 -9.05 13.41 28.82
C TYR A 852 -9.62 14.51 29.73
N ASP A 853 -9.65 14.32 31.05
CA ASP A 853 -10.22 15.30 31.98
C ASP A 853 -9.26 16.47 32.30
N PHE A 854 -9.02 17.32 31.29
CA PHE A 854 -8.21 18.53 31.42
C PHE A 854 -8.82 19.57 32.38
N ASN A 855 -10.03 19.39 32.93
CA ASN A 855 -10.60 20.34 33.91
C ASN A 855 -9.85 20.33 35.26
N LYS A 856 -9.16 19.22 35.56
CA LYS A 856 -8.30 19.05 36.74
C LYS A 856 -6.99 19.85 36.69
N GLU A 857 -6.56 20.25 35.49
CA GLU A 857 -5.31 20.99 35.29
C GLU A 857 -5.43 22.46 35.70
N ASP A 858 -4.29 23.08 35.98
CA ASP A 858 -4.22 24.48 36.43
C ASP A 858 -4.38 25.44 35.25
N TRP A 859 -5.64 25.79 34.96
CA TRP A 859 -6.00 26.72 33.89
C TRP A 859 -5.62 28.18 34.16
N GLU A 860 -5.29 28.56 35.39
CA GLU A 860 -4.74 29.89 35.69
C GLU A 860 -3.27 29.95 35.27
N LYS A 861 -2.48 28.94 35.66
CA LYS A 861 -1.10 28.72 35.19
C LYS A 861 -1.03 28.56 33.66
N ILE A 862 -1.89 27.76 33.05
CA ILE A 862 -2.00 27.65 31.57
C ILE A 862 -2.32 29.03 30.98
N GLY A 863 -3.27 29.78 31.56
CA GLY A 863 -3.62 31.14 31.14
C GLY A 863 -2.47 32.15 31.21
N ASN A 864 -1.49 31.94 32.08
CA ASN A 864 -0.29 32.77 32.21
C ASN A 864 0.88 32.29 31.32
N LEU A 865 0.74 31.15 30.63
CA LEU A 865 1.75 30.56 29.76
C LEU A 865 1.48 30.76 28.25
N VAL A 866 0.24 31.06 27.84
CA VAL A 866 -0.15 31.27 26.43
C VAL A 866 0.09 32.71 25.95
N LYS A 867 0.31 32.90 24.63
CA LYS A 867 0.36 34.24 24.00
C LYS A 867 -1.02 34.90 23.94
N GLU A 868 -2.02 34.10 23.54
CA GLU A 868 -3.42 34.51 23.49
C GLU A 868 -4.26 33.44 24.19
N LYS A 869 -5.22 33.87 25.01
CA LYS A 869 -6.14 32.97 25.70
C LYS A 869 -7.22 32.51 24.72
N VAL A 870 -6.90 31.52 23.89
CA VAL A 870 -7.82 30.89 22.92
C VAL A 870 -7.76 29.37 23.06
N VAL A 871 -8.92 28.71 23.06
CA VAL A 871 -9.03 27.25 23.04
C VAL A 871 -10.09 26.75 22.04
N PHE A 872 -9.70 25.79 21.22
CA PHE A 872 -10.54 25.07 20.25
C PHE A 872 -10.82 23.66 20.80
N ASP A 873 -11.98 23.47 21.40
CA ASP A 873 -12.36 22.22 22.05
C ASP A 873 -13.07 21.28 21.08
N GLY A 874 -12.29 20.41 20.43
CA GLY A 874 -12.75 19.41 19.48
C GLY A 874 -13.52 18.23 20.09
N ARG A 875 -13.78 18.26 21.40
CA ARG A 875 -14.56 17.24 22.15
C ARG A 875 -15.63 17.83 23.09
N ASN A 876 -15.63 19.15 23.29
CA ASN A 876 -16.48 19.87 24.23
C ASN A 876 -16.43 19.29 25.65
N ILE A 877 -15.23 19.24 26.24
CA ILE A 877 -14.97 18.69 27.57
C ILE A 877 -14.62 19.74 28.64
N LEU A 878 -14.30 20.98 28.26
CA LEU A 878 -13.98 22.03 29.23
C LEU A 878 -15.21 22.73 29.82
N ASP A 879 -15.11 23.12 31.09
CA ASP A 879 -16.00 24.09 31.72
C ASP A 879 -15.86 25.47 31.07
N VAL A 880 -16.78 25.78 30.16
CA VAL A 880 -16.83 27.04 29.40
C VAL A 880 -16.97 28.27 30.29
N GLU A 881 -17.57 28.17 31.48
CA GLU A 881 -17.65 29.29 32.42
C GLU A 881 -16.32 29.53 33.13
N LYS A 882 -15.70 28.49 33.70
CA LYS A 882 -14.36 28.57 34.33
C LYS A 882 -13.34 29.16 33.35
N ILE A 883 -13.35 28.65 32.12
CA ILE A 883 -12.43 29.07 31.05
C ILE A 883 -12.68 30.52 30.60
N LYS A 884 -13.94 30.93 30.40
CA LYS A 884 -14.27 32.34 30.06
C LYS A 884 -13.98 33.31 31.22
N LYS A 885 -14.20 32.91 32.49
CA LYS A 885 -13.85 33.71 33.67
C LYS A 885 -12.34 33.97 33.79
N LEU A 886 -11.52 33.01 33.36
CA LEU A 886 -10.06 33.16 33.23
C LEU A 886 -9.62 33.99 32.00
N GLY A 887 -10.56 34.47 31.19
CA GLY A 887 -10.32 35.34 30.04
C GLY A 887 -10.11 34.63 28.69
N PHE A 888 -10.42 33.33 28.59
CA PHE A 888 -10.27 32.60 27.32
C PHE A 888 -11.45 32.77 26.36
N LYS A 889 -11.13 32.95 25.08
CA LYS A 889 -12.03 32.72 23.95
C LYS A 889 -12.15 31.20 23.74
N TYR A 890 -13.36 30.68 23.82
CA TYR A 890 -13.65 29.25 23.65
C TYR A 890 -14.39 29.02 22.33
N TYR A 891 -13.92 28.04 21.55
CA TYR A 891 -14.52 27.58 20.30
C TYR A 891 -14.74 26.08 20.36
N GLY A 892 -15.97 25.64 20.63
CA GLY A 892 -16.27 24.20 20.69
C GLY A 892 -16.62 23.63 19.32
N VAL A 893 -17.13 22.40 19.32
CA VAL A 893 -17.89 21.84 18.18
C VAL A 893 -19.38 22.08 18.47
N GLY A 894 -20.05 22.98 17.76
CA GLY A 894 -21.45 23.34 18.03
C GLY A 894 -21.64 24.23 19.27
N ARG A 895 -20.65 25.08 19.55
CA ARG A 895 -20.54 25.98 20.74
C ARG A 895 -19.60 27.17 20.46
#